data_AF-A0A654IHS7-F1
#
_entry.id   AF-A0A654IHS7-F1
#
_cell.length_a   1.000
_cell.length_b   1.000
_cell.length_c   1.000
_cell.angle_alpha   90.00
_cell.angle_beta   90.00
_cell.angle_gamma   90.00
#
_symmetry.space_group_name_H-M   'P 1'
#
loop_
_entity.id
_entity.type
_entity.pdbx_description
1 polymer ?
#
loop_
_entity_poly.entity_id
_entity_poly.type
_entity_poly.pdbx_seq_one_letter_code
_entity_poly.pdbx_strand_id
1 'polypeptide(L)'
;MKNKLLSKSYKIAILLLTATSGLSLTALIKNTHQNNPNTVIRLYQDGSGSNGNGGGSSSGSGGSSGGSVGRGNGGTNSGTSGSSTGSGSSNSSTPDTPGKPEISKEFETFKEKAKTKIDDTVKKVYKRITTILDDELKKVPSLDKNTEKPEQYFKNLQKRVYLTELKKHFGKEDEFIKDPSKYGFDVTFPNVIANDKKVDTAIVKFNGKTYNNIKISPSDQSRDYTKVIDTGRKDGVEKNNKQQDNVITSHRFDALLESYSQGWLSKLKDIIYKEDQDLPEFGKDIFFDQQPNNSENSGTTTTVDGYTVKLKKEHKTWQDYIKNKIKNRFVDFDLNQNQTFQFNTQTSNSSKPTPPNQPDLNKRPLDPTEKRDQNSVGYAEQLPRLQPILRWNYAGKDKSFIKSTFNQANEEKEPIFFFINPVNTRFKYHVTSLNDNGTATVKIKDQVKNIERTYYTSEPTYEADPRFTFILEKLTQKIEAKFVQLYKALLLDEKINYVELNNDHLQTSLFGLVNLATRIVSDNKYLNDVLYNIASSKYQSLSDISSDDDYASWINRVSNQAFVRLLHAISSSQLNNQNNPWTVLTGGFKSVQEIYQELARVSGTRDAIIKKANDFNMDLKYLDQLYDYLDTSILKAQTSANQIGKALNLLSWYDDFTDHVKDTSEHSALLKVLTDTSDIKNDEEKVKKLEQTYHNAIKKLEENNREKKKPLIIVSSLFIVISLLFIIANTLIFLIKTKRSNNKNAKLTFIISTTISTIITISSIILLIIGLKG
;
A
#
# COMPACT_ATOMS: atom_id res chain seq x y z
N MET A 1 33.44 31.97 -16.72
CA MET A 1 33.54 30.49 -16.72
C MET A 1 34.68 29.99 -15.80
N LYS A 2 34.70 30.40 -14.52
CA LYS A 2 35.67 29.95 -13.50
C LYS A 2 34.95 29.85 -12.15
N ASN A 3 34.24 28.75 -11.88
CA ASN A 3 33.76 28.38 -10.54
C ASN A 3 33.14 26.97 -10.46
N LYS A 4 33.49 26.03 -11.36
CA LYS A 4 32.93 24.67 -11.35
C LYS A 4 33.68 23.66 -10.45
N LEU A 5 34.86 24.02 -9.92
CA LEU A 5 35.66 23.13 -9.06
C LEU A 5 35.37 23.29 -7.56
N LEU A 6 35.06 24.50 -7.07
CA LEU A 6 34.74 24.74 -5.66
C LEU A 6 33.35 24.20 -5.26
N SER A 7 32.40 24.15 -6.19
CA SER A 7 31.05 23.60 -5.98
C SER A 7 31.04 22.08 -5.72
N LYS A 8 31.88 21.30 -6.42
CA LYS A 8 31.98 19.85 -6.20
C LYS A 8 32.59 19.52 -4.85
N SER A 9 33.62 20.25 -4.42
CA SER A 9 34.26 20.06 -3.12
C SER A 9 33.32 20.40 -1.95
N TYR A 10 32.49 21.44 -2.11
CA TYR A 10 31.49 21.83 -1.11
C TYR A 10 30.32 20.83 -1.02
N LYS A 11 29.85 20.28 -2.16
CA LYS A 11 28.83 19.22 -2.21
C LYS A 11 29.34 17.92 -1.58
N ILE A 12 30.61 17.56 -1.80
CA ILE A 12 31.27 16.40 -1.17
C ILE A 12 31.47 16.61 0.34
N ALA A 13 31.83 17.82 0.78
CA ALA A 13 31.98 18.15 2.19
C ALA A 13 30.65 18.11 2.96
N ILE A 14 29.55 18.59 2.37
CA ILE A 14 28.21 18.49 2.96
C ILE A 14 27.77 17.02 3.05
N LEU A 15 28.01 16.22 2.01
CA LEU A 15 27.70 14.78 2.00
C LEU A 15 28.48 14.01 3.07
N LEU A 16 29.75 14.37 3.30
CA LEU A 16 30.61 13.82 4.35
C LEU A 16 30.21 14.28 5.76
N LEU A 17 29.76 15.53 5.93
CA LEU A 17 29.27 16.06 7.22
C LEU A 17 27.94 15.43 7.64
N THR A 18 27.03 15.16 6.70
CA THR A 18 25.77 14.44 6.99
C THR A 18 25.98 12.94 7.26
N ALA A 19 27.07 12.34 6.74
CA ALA A 19 27.42 10.95 7.00
C ALA A 19 28.19 10.76 8.33
N THR A 20 28.90 11.79 8.81
CA THR A 20 29.76 11.71 10.00
C THR A 20 29.05 12.08 11.31
N SER A 21 27.93 12.80 11.27
CA SER A 21 27.09 13.08 12.44
C SER A 21 26.45 11.82 13.05
N GLY A 22 26.30 10.72 12.30
CA GLY A 22 25.91 9.41 12.83
C GLY A 22 27.08 8.60 13.42
N LEU A 23 28.32 8.83 12.96
CA LEU A 23 29.50 8.08 13.38
C LEU A 23 30.12 8.61 14.67
N SER A 24 30.05 9.92 14.92
CA SER A 24 30.56 10.52 16.16
C SER A 24 29.76 10.11 17.39
N LEU A 25 28.44 9.92 17.27
CA LEU A 25 27.59 9.41 18.35
C LEU A 25 27.85 7.92 18.63
N THR A 26 28.12 7.14 17.58
CA THR A 26 28.44 5.70 17.72
C THR A 26 29.80 5.48 18.40
N ALA A 27 30.79 6.33 18.11
CA ALA A 27 32.09 6.29 18.80
C ALA A 27 32.01 6.75 20.26
N LEU A 28 31.13 7.72 20.57
CA LEU A 28 30.89 8.18 21.94
C LEU A 28 30.15 7.12 22.79
N ILE A 29 29.15 6.43 22.21
CA ILE A 29 28.38 5.36 22.87
C ILE A 29 29.22 4.08 23.05
N LYS A 30 30.16 3.79 22.15
CA LYS A 30 31.03 2.62 22.28
C LYS A 30 32.07 2.76 23.41
N ASN A 31 32.42 4.00 23.80
CA ASN A 31 33.33 4.27 24.91
C ASN A 31 32.63 4.37 26.28
N THR A 32 31.32 4.59 26.33
CA THR A 32 30.56 4.62 27.59
C THR A 32 30.00 3.25 28.02
N HIS A 33 30.04 2.23 27.14
CA HIS A 33 29.54 0.88 27.42
C HIS A 33 30.62 -0.16 27.77
N GLN A 34 31.86 0.24 28.08
CA GLN A 34 32.90 -0.72 28.48
C GLN A 34 32.74 -1.32 29.89
N ASN A 35 31.72 -0.93 30.66
CA ASN A 35 31.45 -1.50 31.99
C ASN A 35 30.04 -2.11 32.07
N ASN A 36 29.80 -3.21 31.35
CA ASN A 36 28.92 -4.34 31.73
C ASN A 36 28.63 -5.24 30.50
N PRO A 37 29.22 -6.44 30.39
CA PRO A 37 28.88 -7.40 29.35
C PRO A 37 27.78 -8.32 29.87
N ASN A 38 26.52 -8.13 29.44
CA ASN A 38 25.51 -9.20 29.31
C ASN A 38 24.12 -8.64 28.94
N THR A 39 23.83 -8.50 27.65
CA THR A 39 22.52 -8.85 27.06
C THR A 39 22.58 -8.69 25.54
N VAL A 40 23.00 -9.74 24.84
CA VAL A 40 22.69 -9.95 23.43
C VAL A 40 21.86 -11.21 23.37
N ILE A 41 20.53 -11.08 23.38
CA ILE A 41 19.64 -12.20 23.09
C ILE A 41 19.46 -12.24 21.56
N ARG A 42 20.21 -13.17 20.95
CA ARG A 42 19.84 -13.82 19.68
C ARG A 42 18.45 -14.43 19.84
N LEU A 43 17.59 -14.37 18.82
CA LEU A 43 16.63 -15.42 18.51
C LEU A 43 15.97 -15.14 17.14
N TYR A 44 16.37 -15.92 16.14
CA TYR A 44 15.52 -16.52 15.10
C TYR A 44 16.34 -17.60 14.39
N GLN A 45 16.08 -18.88 14.71
CA GLN A 45 15.98 -19.95 13.70
C GLN A 45 15.41 -21.26 14.32
N ASP A 46 14.26 -21.65 13.77
CA ASP A 46 13.69 -22.98 13.50
C ASP A 46 13.66 -24.12 14.55
N GLY A 47 12.47 -24.74 14.63
CA GLY A 47 12.32 -26.15 14.21
C GLY A 47 12.02 -27.20 15.28
N SER A 48 10.76 -27.65 15.32
CA SER A 48 10.27 -29.03 15.52
C SER A 48 10.87 -29.95 16.60
N GLY A 49 10.02 -30.51 17.47
CA GLY A 49 10.36 -31.72 18.22
C GLY A 49 9.34 -32.12 19.28
N SER A 50 8.97 -33.40 19.29
CA SER A 50 7.88 -34.07 20.01
C SER A 50 8.20 -34.41 21.48
N ASN A 51 7.14 -34.86 22.20
CA ASN A 51 7.08 -35.55 23.50
C ASN A 51 7.29 -34.68 24.75
N GLY A 52 6.53 -34.79 25.83
CA GLY A 52 5.43 -35.67 26.17
C GLY A 52 5.12 -35.54 27.68
N ASN A 53 3.88 -35.91 28.01
CA ASN A 53 3.44 -36.51 29.28
C ASN A 53 3.25 -35.67 30.56
N GLY A 54 2.10 -35.94 31.21
CA GLY A 54 1.75 -35.65 32.61
C GLY A 54 0.77 -34.47 32.75
N GLY A 55 -0.47 -34.61 33.23
CA GLY A 55 -1.14 -35.69 33.92
C GLY A 55 -2.01 -35.11 35.04
N GLY A 56 -3.31 -35.41 35.01
CA GLY A 56 -4.26 -35.28 36.15
C GLY A 56 -4.75 -33.87 36.50
N SER A 57 -6.00 -33.63 36.91
CA SER A 57 -7.19 -34.46 37.07
C SER A 57 -8.27 -33.59 37.75
N SER A 58 -9.49 -33.63 37.19
CA SER A 58 -10.79 -33.75 37.90
C SER A 58 -11.21 -32.65 38.89
N SER A 59 -12.48 -32.22 39.03
CA SER A 59 -13.73 -32.99 39.05
C SER A 59 -14.93 -32.04 39.22
N GLY A 60 -16.07 -32.42 38.64
CA GLY A 60 -17.42 -32.33 39.23
C GLY A 60 -18.14 -30.98 39.15
N SER A 61 -19.47 -30.87 39.04
CA SER A 61 -20.62 -31.68 38.59
C SER A 61 -21.86 -31.06 39.26
N GLY A 62 -23.00 -31.03 38.55
CA GLY A 62 -24.34 -30.81 39.12
C GLY A 62 -24.89 -29.40 38.85
N GLY A 63 -26.10 -29.20 38.32
CA GLY A 63 -27.21 -30.10 38.01
C GLY A 63 -28.54 -29.40 38.34
N SER A 64 -29.48 -29.39 37.37
CA SER A 64 -30.95 -29.33 37.50
C SER A 64 -31.59 -28.14 38.28
N SER A 65 -32.81 -27.62 38.05
CA SER A 65 -34.04 -28.02 37.34
C SER A 65 -35.09 -26.90 37.48
N GLY A 66 -36.12 -26.90 36.62
CA GLY A 66 -37.44 -26.24 36.82
C GLY A 66 -37.73 -25.12 35.81
N GLY A 67 -38.81 -25.06 35.02
CA GLY A 67 -40.10 -25.74 35.03
C GLY A 67 -41.25 -24.75 35.32
N SER A 68 -41.96 -24.27 34.29
CA SER A 68 -43.36 -23.73 34.28
C SER A 68 -43.59 -23.00 32.93
N VAL A 69 -44.34 -23.53 31.95
CA VAL A 69 -45.80 -23.55 31.72
C VAL A 69 -46.48 -22.17 31.78
N GLY A 70 -47.03 -21.70 30.65
CA GLY A 70 -47.89 -20.51 30.61
C GLY A 70 -48.37 -20.04 29.23
N ARG A 71 -49.34 -20.78 28.66
CA ARG A 71 -50.49 -20.34 27.83
C ARG A 71 -50.31 -19.31 26.69
N GLY A 72 -50.73 -19.73 25.49
CA GLY A 72 -51.06 -18.85 24.37
C GLY A 72 -52.51 -18.36 24.35
N ASN A 73 -52.74 -17.34 23.52
CA ASN A 73 -53.95 -17.00 22.75
C ASN A 73 -53.51 -15.85 21.81
N GLY A 74 -53.66 -15.87 20.48
CA GLY A 74 -54.89 -16.12 19.72
C GLY A 74 -55.47 -14.76 19.30
N GLY A 75 -55.29 -14.32 18.06
CA GLY A 75 -55.77 -13.02 17.59
C GLY A 75 -55.41 -12.69 16.14
N THR A 76 -55.98 -13.43 15.19
CA THR A 76 -56.13 -13.06 13.78
C THR A 76 -57.09 -11.88 13.62
N ASN A 77 -56.76 -10.91 12.75
CA ASN A 77 -57.79 -10.23 11.95
C ASN A 77 -57.25 -9.74 10.60
N SER A 78 -58.11 -9.88 9.59
CA SER A 78 -57.86 -9.81 8.15
C SER A 78 -58.76 -8.76 7.49
N GLY A 79 -58.28 -8.16 6.40
CA GLY A 79 -59.08 -7.46 5.36
C GLY A 79 -59.48 -6.02 5.73
N THR A 80 -59.67 -5.07 4.81
CA THR A 80 -59.99 -5.15 3.39
C THR A 80 -59.76 -3.79 2.72
N SER A 81 -59.50 -3.85 1.42
CA SER A 81 -59.40 -2.83 0.37
C SER A 81 -60.51 -1.76 0.36
N GLY A 82 -60.16 -0.56 -0.11
CA GLY A 82 -61.10 0.46 -0.59
C GLY A 82 -60.39 1.58 -1.34
N SER A 83 -60.64 1.70 -2.65
CA SER A 83 -60.19 2.81 -3.50
C SER A 83 -61.25 3.92 -3.55
N SER A 84 -60.86 5.20 -3.58
CA SER A 84 -61.23 6.17 -4.63
C SER A 84 -60.84 7.62 -4.29
N THR A 85 -60.42 8.32 -5.36
CA THR A 85 -60.56 9.77 -5.65
C THR A 85 -59.85 10.84 -4.80
N GLY A 86 -58.68 11.24 -5.30
CA GLY A 86 -58.30 12.61 -5.73
C GLY A 86 -58.78 13.84 -4.94
N SER A 87 -57.82 14.52 -4.31
CA SER A 87 -57.80 15.98 -4.17
C SER A 87 -56.35 16.44 -4.10
N GLY A 88 -55.98 17.37 -4.98
CA GLY A 88 -54.63 17.92 -5.07
C GLY A 88 -54.23 18.68 -3.80
N SER A 89 -53.02 18.40 -3.33
CA SER A 89 -52.29 19.29 -2.43
C SER A 89 -50.80 19.18 -2.76
N SER A 90 -50.26 20.30 -3.20
CA SER A 90 -48.83 20.57 -3.33
C SER A 90 -48.13 20.27 -2.00
N ASN A 91 -47.22 19.31 -1.97
CA ASN A 91 -46.28 19.19 -0.86
C ASN A 91 -44.89 18.72 -1.32
N SER A 92 -43.92 19.44 -0.80
CA SER A 92 -42.49 19.20 -0.73
C SER A 92 -42.01 17.80 -1.15
N SER A 93 -41.18 17.76 -2.18
CA SER A 93 -40.32 16.62 -2.49
C SER A 93 -39.28 16.44 -1.36
N THR A 94 -39.64 15.66 -0.35
CA THR A 94 -38.68 14.92 0.47
C THR A 94 -37.83 14.04 -0.46
N PRO A 95 -36.50 14.03 -0.34
CA PRO A 95 -35.66 13.11 -1.10
C PRO A 95 -36.05 11.68 -0.76
N ASP A 96 -36.33 10.85 -1.77
CA ASP A 96 -36.55 9.42 -1.59
C ASP A 96 -35.37 8.82 -0.81
N THR A 97 -35.67 8.27 0.37
CA THR A 97 -34.75 7.44 1.13
C THR A 97 -34.20 6.37 0.19
N PRO A 98 -32.87 6.22 0.04
CA PRO A 98 -32.32 5.19 -0.84
C PRO A 98 -32.85 3.82 -0.43
N GLY A 99 -33.57 3.17 -1.34
CA GLY A 99 -34.16 1.86 -1.11
C GLY A 99 -33.11 0.86 -0.63
N LYS A 100 -33.52 -0.03 0.28
CA LYS A 100 -32.72 -1.19 0.68
C LYS A 100 -32.18 -1.88 -0.58
N PRO A 101 -30.93 -2.34 -0.62
CA PRO A 101 -30.39 -3.02 -1.79
C PRO A 101 -31.25 -4.24 -2.12
N GLU A 102 -31.91 -4.20 -3.26
CA GLU A 102 -32.78 -5.26 -3.74
C GLU A 102 -32.02 -6.13 -4.75
N ILE A 103 -32.39 -7.41 -4.80
CA ILE A 103 -31.98 -8.31 -5.87
C ILE A 103 -32.44 -7.70 -7.19
N SER A 104 -31.57 -7.67 -8.20
CA SER A 104 -31.89 -7.08 -9.49
C SER A 104 -33.19 -7.67 -10.06
N LYS A 105 -34.08 -6.80 -10.57
CA LYS A 105 -35.30 -7.24 -11.30
C LYS A 105 -34.97 -8.12 -12.51
N GLU A 106 -33.75 -8.01 -13.04
CA GLU A 106 -33.24 -8.79 -14.17
C GLU A 106 -32.46 -10.05 -13.74
N PHE A 107 -32.45 -10.41 -12.46
CA PHE A 107 -31.65 -11.54 -11.95
C PHE A 107 -31.91 -12.84 -12.71
N GLU A 108 -33.17 -13.10 -13.09
CA GLU A 108 -33.54 -14.31 -13.86
C GLU A 108 -32.81 -14.40 -15.21
N THR A 109 -32.37 -13.27 -15.78
CA THR A 109 -31.58 -13.24 -17.03
C THR A 109 -30.10 -13.54 -16.83
N PHE A 110 -29.59 -13.46 -15.60
CA PHE A 110 -28.15 -13.57 -15.32
C PHE A 110 -27.61 -14.94 -15.68
N LYS A 111 -28.39 -16.00 -15.45
CA LYS A 111 -28.02 -17.36 -15.82
C LYS A 111 -27.71 -17.49 -17.32
N GLU A 112 -28.59 -16.96 -18.17
CA GLU A 112 -28.42 -17.03 -19.62
C GLU A 112 -27.28 -16.10 -20.11
N LYS A 113 -27.16 -14.92 -19.51
CA LYS A 113 -26.06 -13.98 -19.78
C LYS A 113 -24.70 -14.59 -19.45
N ALA A 114 -24.55 -15.19 -18.26
CA ALA A 114 -23.34 -15.90 -17.87
C ALA A 114 -23.03 -17.04 -18.83
N LYS A 115 -24.01 -17.90 -19.13
CA LYS A 115 -23.84 -19.02 -20.06
C LYS A 115 -23.34 -18.54 -21.42
N THR A 116 -24.03 -17.59 -22.04
CA THR A 116 -23.66 -17.03 -23.35
C THR A 116 -22.24 -16.45 -23.34
N LYS A 117 -21.90 -15.68 -22.31
CA LYS A 117 -20.61 -15.00 -22.23
C LYS A 117 -19.46 -15.96 -21.91
N ILE A 118 -19.70 -16.98 -21.08
CA ILE A 118 -18.73 -18.03 -20.79
C ILE A 118 -18.51 -18.87 -22.05
N ASP A 119 -19.55 -19.26 -22.78
CA ASP A 119 -19.43 -20.03 -24.03
C ASP A 119 -18.62 -19.28 -25.10
N ASP A 120 -18.86 -17.97 -25.27
CA ASP A 120 -18.04 -17.11 -26.13
C ASP A 120 -16.58 -17.02 -25.66
N THR A 121 -16.38 -16.92 -24.34
CA THR A 121 -15.03 -16.89 -23.75
C THR A 121 -14.30 -18.21 -23.97
N VAL A 122 -14.95 -19.35 -23.79
CA VAL A 122 -14.38 -20.69 -24.01
C VAL A 122 -13.93 -20.85 -25.46
N LYS A 123 -14.72 -20.39 -26.44
CA LYS A 123 -14.32 -20.37 -27.86
C LYS A 123 -13.06 -19.52 -28.10
N LYS A 124 -12.98 -18.34 -27.50
CA LYS A 124 -11.79 -17.47 -27.59
C LYS A 124 -10.57 -18.09 -26.91
N VAL A 125 -10.77 -18.71 -25.75
CA VAL A 125 -9.75 -19.43 -25.00
C VAL A 125 -9.19 -20.56 -25.85
N TYR A 126 -10.03 -21.39 -26.46
CA TYR A 126 -9.60 -22.48 -27.34
C TYR A 126 -8.70 -21.99 -28.49
N LYS A 127 -9.15 -20.96 -29.22
CA LYS A 127 -8.36 -20.33 -30.30
C LYS A 127 -7.03 -19.76 -29.80
N ARG A 128 -7.01 -19.22 -28.58
CA ARG A 128 -5.79 -18.66 -28.00
C ARG A 128 -4.84 -19.75 -27.50
N ILE A 129 -5.35 -20.85 -26.94
CA ILE A 129 -4.55 -22.03 -26.56
C ILE A 129 -3.83 -22.58 -27.79
N THR A 130 -4.55 -22.85 -28.87
CA THR A 130 -3.97 -23.39 -30.11
C THR A 130 -2.87 -22.47 -30.67
N THR A 131 -3.12 -21.16 -30.69
CA THR A 131 -2.10 -20.15 -31.07
C THR A 131 -0.86 -20.21 -30.17
N ILE A 132 -1.04 -20.24 -28.85
CA ILE A 132 0.08 -20.29 -27.88
C ILE A 132 0.91 -21.57 -28.10
N LEU A 133 0.25 -22.72 -28.26
CA LEU A 133 0.94 -24.00 -28.42
C LEU A 133 1.68 -24.07 -29.76
N ASP A 134 1.11 -23.57 -30.85
CA ASP A 134 1.77 -23.52 -32.15
C ASP A 134 2.99 -22.58 -32.12
N ASP A 135 2.87 -21.41 -31.48
CA ASP A 135 3.98 -20.47 -31.32
C ASP A 135 5.09 -21.05 -30.44
N GLU A 136 4.76 -21.72 -29.34
CA GLU A 136 5.76 -22.35 -28.47
C GLU A 136 6.41 -23.57 -29.14
N LEU A 137 5.68 -24.38 -29.91
CA LEU A 137 6.23 -25.49 -30.69
C LEU A 137 7.20 -25.00 -31.77
N LYS A 138 6.88 -23.91 -32.49
CA LYS A 138 7.76 -23.30 -33.50
C LYS A 138 9.09 -22.81 -32.91
N LYS A 139 9.11 -22.41 -31.64
CA LYS A 139 10.32 -21.98 -30.94
C LYS A 139 11.23 -23.15 -30.57
N VAL A 140 10.74 -24.39 -30.55
CA VAL A 140 11.54 -25.56 -30.23
C VAL A 140 12.31 -25.99 -31.50
N PRO A 141 13.66 -26.01 -31.48
CA PRO A 141 14.44 -26.55 -32.59
C PRO A 141 14.05 -28.00 -32.89
N SER A 142 14.13 -28.39 -34.15
CA SER A 142 13.95 -29.78 -34.55
C SER A 142 15.09 -30.64 -34.00
N LEU A 143 14.78 -31.86 -33.56
CA LEU A 143 15.74 -32.76 -32.91
C LEU A 143 16.76 -33.37 -33.89
N ASP A 144 16.55 -33.22 -35.20
CA ASP A 144 17.46 -33.62 -36.28
C ASP A 144 18.63 -32.64 -36.51
N LYS A 145 18.62 -31.47 -35.89
CA LYS A 145 19.71 -30.47 -36.00
C LYS A 145 20.77 -30.73 -34.92
N ASN A 146 22.04 -30.79 -35.34
CA ASN A 146 23.19 -30.93 -34.44
C ASN A 146 23.09 -29.93 -33.28
N THR A 147 22.85 -30.43 -32.08
CA THR A 147 22.85 -29.64 -30.84
C THR A 147 24.17 -29.90 -30.13
N GLU A 148 24.99 -28.86 -29.94
CA GLU A 148 26.35 -28.99 -29.39
C GLU A 148 26.40 -29.50 -27.94
N LYS A 149 25.29 -29.39 -27.19
CA LYS A 149 25.21 -29.75 -25.76
C LYS A 149 24.10 -30.78 -25.50
N PRO A 150 24.42 -31.96 -24.94
CA PRO A 150 23.43 -33.00 -24.62
C PRO A 150 22.29 -32.52 -23.71
N GLU A 151 22.58 -31.66 -22.74
CA GLU A 151 21.56 -31.11 -21.83
C GLU A 151 20.49 -30.29 -22.57
N GLN A 152 20.93 -29.50 -23.56
CA GLN A 152 20.04 -28.68 -24.37
C GLN A 152 19.19 -29.54 -25.32
N TYR A 153 19.74 -30.65 -25.80
CA TYR A 153 19.01 -31.65 -26.57
C TYR A 153 17.87 -32.28 -25.74
N PHE A 154 18.17 -32.77 -24.53
CA PHE A 154 17.16 -33.36 -23.66
C PHE A 154 16.10 -32.34 -23.24
N LYS A 155 16.47 -31.09 -22.95
CA LYS A 155 15.50 -30.04 -22.64
C LYS A 155 14.57 -29.74 -23.82
N ASN A 156 15.09 -29.69 -25.04
CA ASN A 156 14.28 -29.52 -26.25
C ASN A 156 13.33 -30.70 -26.48
N LEU A 157 13.80 -31.93 -26.25
CA LEU A 157 12.96 -33.14 -26.33
C LEU A 157 11.83 -33.12 -25.30
N GLN A 158 12.14 -32.83 -24.02
CA GLN A 158 11.15 -32.70 -22.94
C GLN A 158 10.09 -31.65 -23.28
N LYS A 159 10.52 -30.49 -23.79
CA LYS A 159 9.64 -29.41 -24.24
C LYS A 159 8.74 -29.83 -25.39
N ARG A 160 9.30 -30.50 -26.40
CA ARG A 160 8.54 -30.99 -27.55
C ARG A 160 7.52 -32.06 -27.17
N VAL A 161 7.92 -33.01 -26.32
CA VAL A 161 7.03 -34.04 -25.75
C VAL A 161 5.85 -33.41 -25.03
N TYR A 162 6.12 -32.51 -24.09
CA TYR A 162 5.06 -31.90 -23.29
C TYR A 162 4.11 -31.02 -24.12
N LEU A 163 4.65 -30.20 -25.02
CA LEU A 163 3.83 -29.36 -25.92
C LEU A 163 3.01 -30.19 -26.91
N THR A 164 3.54 -31.32 -27.38
CA THR A 164 2.79 -32.26 -28.25
C THR A 164 1.61 -32.88 -27.50
N GLU A 165 1.82 -33.31 -26.26
CA GLU A 165 0.75 -33.84 -25.42
C GLU A 165 -0.27 -32.78 -25.01
N LEU A 166 0.15 -31.54 -24.74
CA LEU A 166 -0.76 -30.40 -24.56
C LEU A 166 -1.62 -30.17 -25.82
N LYS A 167 -1.01 -30.23 -27.01
CA LYS A 167 -1.75 -30.08 -28.27
C LYS A 167 -2.75 -31.21 -28.51
N LYS A 168 -2.40 -32.45 -28.14
CA LYS A 168 -3.35 -33.59 -28.16
C LYS A 168 -4.46 -33.43 -27.13
N HIS A 169 -4.14 -32.96 -25.92
CA HIS A 169 -5.12 -32.65 -24.88
C HIS A 169 -6.16 -31.67 -25.43
N PHE A 170 -5.76 -30.58 -26.06
CA PHE A 170 -6.69 -29.60 -26.67
C PHE A 170 -7.10 -29.93 -28.12
N GLY A 171 -6.93 -31.17 -28.60
CA GLY A 171 -7.10 -31.52 -30.01
C GLY A 171 -8.56 -31.54 -30.51
N LYS A 172 -9.54 -31.57 -29.61
CA LYS A 172 -10.97 -31.67 -29.95
C LYS A 172 -11.73 -30.41 -29.55
N GLU A 173 -11.89 -29.48 -30.50
CA GLU A 173 -12.59 -28.20 -30.29
C GLU A 173 -14.01 -28.39 -29.74
N ASP A 174 -14.82 -29.24 -30.39
CA ASP A 174 -16.22 -29.45 -30.01
C ASP A 174 -16.38 -30.01 -28.59
N GLU A 175 -15.46 -30.89 -28.17
CA GLU A 175 -15.47 -31.46 -26.82
C GLU A 175 -15.04 -30.43 -25.78
N PHE A 176 -14.03 -29.59 -26.10
CA PHE A 176 -13.57 -28.51 -25.24
C PHE A 176 -14.64 -27.44 -25.02
N ILE A 177 -15.34 -27.04 -26.09
CA ILE A 177 -16.41 -26.03 -26.00
C ILE A 177 -17.58 -26.57 -25.18
N LYS A 178 -17.93 -27.85 -25.37
CA LYS A 178 -19.07 -28.47 -24.68
C LYS A 178 -18.82 -28.71 -23.18
N ASP A 179 -17.60 -29.09 -22.81
CA ASP A 179 -17.25 -29.45 -21.44
C ASP A 179 -15.81 -29.05 -21.09
N PRO A 180 -15.57 -27.75 -20.83
CA PRO A 180 -14.23 -27.24 -20.51
C PRO A 180 -13.66 -27.81 -19.20
N SER A 181 -14.52 -28.29 -18.28
CA SER A 181 -14.13 -28.96 -17.04
C SER A 181 -13.35 -30.26 -17.26
N LYS A 182 -13.60 -30.99 -18.36
CA LYS A 182 -12.77 -32.15 -18.75
C LYS A 182 -11.30 -31.80 -18.93
N TYR A 183 -11.02 -30.56 -19.30
CA TYR A 183 -9.68 -30.03 -19.56
C TYR A 183 -9.12 -29.21 -18.38
N GLY A 184 -9.80 -29.22 -17.23
CA GLY A 184 -9.37 -28.52 -16.01
C GLY A 184 -9.84 -27.07 -15.89
N PHE A 185 -10.78 -26.63 -16.73
CA PHE A 185 -11.35 -25.28 -16.66
C PHE A 185 -12.71 -25.27 -15.95
N ASP A 186 -12.68 -25.43 -14.63
CA ASP A 186 -13.88 -25.45 -13.79
C ASP A 186 -14.37 -24.05 -13.40
N VAL A 187 -15.18 -23.42 -14.26
CA VAL A 187 -15.75 -22.08 -14.01
C VAL A 187 -16.76 -22.15 -12.87
N THR A 188 -16.44 -21.52 -11.73
CA THR A 188 -17.27 -21.60 -10.51
C THR A 188 -17.81 -20.23 -10.14
N PHE A 189 -16.96 -19.22 -10.05
CA PHE A 189 -17.35 -17.89 -9.56
C PHE A 189 -18.50 -17.21 -10.34
N PRO A 190 -18.41 -16.99 -11.66
CA PRO A 190 -19.52 -16.39 -12.42
C PRO A 190 -20.82 -17.20 -12.31
N ASN A 191 -20.71 -18.53 -12.24
CA ASN A 191 -21.86 -19.43 -12.15
C ASN A 191 -22.58 -19.29 -10.79
N VAL A 192 -21.86 -19.16 -9.69
CA VAL A 192 -22.46 -18.88 -8.37
C VAL A 192 -23.23 -17.55 -8.41
N ILE A 193 -22.60 -16.48 -8.92
CA ILE A 193 -23.24 -15.15 -8.97
C ILE A 193 -24.45 -15.13 -9.92
N ALA A 194 -24.45 -15.93 -10.98
CA ALA A 194 -25.54 -15.98 -11.94
C ALA A 194 -26.78 -16.77 -11.47
N ASN A 195 -26.59 -17.80 -10.65
CA ASN A 195 -27.63 -18.76 -10.31
C ASN A 195 -28.21 -18.56 -8.91
N ASP A 196 -27.44 -18.00 -7.97
CA ASP A 196 -27.83 -17.94 -6.56
C ASP A 196 -28.26 -16.51 -6.16
N LYS A 197 -29.57 -16.33 -5.88
CA LYS A 197 -30.14 -15.07 -5.35
C LYS A 197 -29.58 -14.69 -3.98
N LYS A 198 -29.06 -15.68 -3.25
CA LYS A 198 -28.33 -15.52 -1.99
C LYS A 198 -27.03 -16.28 -2.09
N VAL A 199 -25.95 -15.68 -1.63
CA VAL A 199 -24.64 -16.34 -1.59
C VAL A 199 -24.14 -16.41 -0.15
N ASP A 200 -23.40 -17.47 0.17
CA ASP A 200 -22.67 -17.59 1.43
C ASP A 200 -21.19 -17.20 1.22
N THR A 201 -20.45 -17.03 2.31
CA THR A 201 -19.01 -16.79 2.31
C THR A 201 -18.27 -17.98 2.89
N ALA A 202 -17.13 -18.33 2.33
CA ALA A 202 -16.28 -19.41 2.81
C ALA A 202 -14.81 -18.98 2.95
N ILE A 203 -14.07 -19.74 3.75
CA ILE A 203 -12.62 -19.80 3.71
C ILE A 203 -12.24 -21.02 2.89
N VAL A 204 -11.48 -20.82 1.83
CA VAL A 204 -11.01 -21.90 0.95
C VAL A 204 -9.51 -22.06 1.14
N LYS A 205 -9.07 -23.25 1.57
CA LYS A 205 -7.66 -23.63 1.58
C LYS A 205 -7.40 -24.48 0.35
N PHE A 206 -6.46 -24.04 -0.49
CA PHE A 206 -6.16 -24.72 -1.75
C PHE A 206 -4.69 -24.54 -2.12
N ASN A 207 -3.97 -25.64 -2.37
CA ASN A 207 -2.54 -25.64 -2.74
C ASN A 207 -1.66 -24.79 -1.80
N GLY A 208 -1.91 -24.89 -0.49
CA GLY A 208 -1.14 -24.16 0.53
C GLY A 208 -1.44 -22.65 0.62
N LYS A 209 -2.43 -22.15 -0.12
CA LYS A 209 -2.94 -20.77 -0.02
C LYS A 209 -4.30 -20.77 0.68
N THR A 210 -4.57 -19.70 1.42
CA THR A 210 -5.87 -19.45 2.05
C THR A 210 -6.56 -18.28 1.37
N TYR A 211 -7.75 -18.53 0.84
CA TYR A 211 -8.62 -17.55 0.21
C TYR A 211 -9.79 -17.26 1.12
N ASN A 212 -10.01 -15.98 1.42
CA ASN A 212 -11.03 -15.54 2.36
C ASN A 212 -12.20 -14.90 1.61
N ASN A 213 -13.42 -15.01 2.15
CA ASN A 213 -14.61 -14.29 1.67
C ASN A 213 -15.09 -14.63 0.24
N ILE A 214 -14.53 -15.64 -0.43
CA ILE A 214 -15.21 -16.92 -0.68
C ILE A 214 -16.69 -16.92 -1.11
N LYS A 215 -17.17 -16.23 -2.14
CA LYS A 215 -18.60 -16.33 -2.53
C LYS A 215 -18.93 -17.73 -3.06
N ILE A 216 -19.83 -18.43 -2.37
CA ILE A 216 -20.24 -19.79 -2.68
C ILE A 216 -21.77 -19.93 -2.64
N SER A 217 -22.30 -21.01 -3.23
CA SER A 217 -23.71 -21.33 -3.09
C SER A 217 -24.02 -21.72 -1.64
N PRO A 218 -25.10 -21.20 -1.05
CA PRO A 218 -25.48 -21.52 0.33
C PRO A 218 -25.94 -22.98 0.47
N SER A 219 -26.54 -23.56 -0.59
CA SER A 219 -27.19 -24.87 -0.52
C SER A 219 -26.75 -25.87 -1.57
N ASP A 220 -26.11 -25.46 -2.68
CA ASP A 220 -25.71 -26.39 -3.74
C ASP A 220 -24.19 -26.51 -3.87
N GLN A 221 -23.66 -27.61 -3.34
CA GLN A 221 -22.25 -27.99 -3.41
C GLN A 221 -21.77 -28.23 -4.86
N SER A 222 -22.65 -28.64 -5.78
CA SER A 222 -22.30 -28.85 -7.18
C SER A 222 -22.00 -27.55 -7.94
N ARG A 223 -22.38 -26.40 -7.36
CA ARG A 223 -22.12 -25.07 -7.94
C ARG A 223 -20.96 -24.33 -7.30
N ASP A 224 -20.42 -24.83 -6.18
CA ASP A 224 -19.32 -24.18 -5.47
C ASP A 224 -18.00 -24.95 -5.59
N TYR A 225 -16.96 -24.49 -4.88
CA TYR A 225 -15.61 -25.06 -4.97
C TYR A 225 -15.47 -26.45 -4.33
N THR A 226 -16.45 -26.93 -3.57
CA THR A 226 -16.43 -28.30 -3.01
C THR A 226 -16.45 -29.38 -4.10
N LYS A 227 -16.94 -29.06 -5.30
CA LYS A 227 -16.92 -29.97 -6.45
C LYS A 227 -15.52 -30.17 -7.05
N VAL A 228 -14.58 -29.24 -6.80
CA VAL A 228 -13.24 -29.25 -7.41
C VAL A 228 -12.11 -29.39 -6.41
N ILE A 229 -12.33 -29.02 -5.14
CA ILE A 229 -11.34 -29.10 -4.07
C ILE A 229 -11.63 -30.34 -3.23
N ASP A 230 -10.67 -31.26 -3.23
CA ASP A 230 -10.75 -32.49 -2.45
C ASP A 230 -10.51 -32.18 -0.96
N THR A 231 -11.33 -32.72 -0.06
CA THR A 231 -11.30 -32.39 1.38
C THR A 231 -10.22 -33.17 2.15
N GLY A 232 -9.42 -33.97 1.45
CA GLY A 232 -8.28 -34.70 2.01
C GLY A 232 -6.97 -33.91 1.92
N ARG A 233 -6.28 -33.76 3.05
CA ARG A 233 -4.90 -33.24 3.19
C ARG A 233 -4.73 -31.71 3.05
N LYS A 234 -5.17 -30.97 4.08
CA LYS A 234 -4.93 -29.53 4.32
C LYS A 234 -5.71 -28.55 3.45
N ASP A 235 -6.22 -28.99 2.31
CA ASP A 235 -7.15 -28.23 1.46
C ASP A 235 -8.61 -28.47 1.89
N GLY A 236 -9.49 -27.50 1.62
CA GLY A 236 -10.90 -27.60 1.99
C GLY A 236 -11.67 -26.29 1.87
N VAL A 237 -12.99 -26.41 1.89
CA VAL A 237 -13.93 -25.27 1.86
C VAL A 237 -14.68 -25.22 3.19
N GLU A 238 -14.41 -24.20 3.98
CA GLU A 238 -15.05 -23.95 5.28
C GLU A 238 -16.11 -22.86 5.11
N LYS A 239 -17.40 -23.23 5.16
CA LYS A 239 -18.50 -22.28 5.03
C LYS A 239 -18.64 -21.46 6.32
N ASN A 240 -18.76 -20.14 6.19
CA ASN A 240 -18.94 -19.24 7.33
C ASN A 240 -20.42 -19.11 7.75
N ASN A 241 -21.36 -19.68 7.00
CA ASN A 241 -22.82 -19.58 7.25
C ASN A 241 -23.33 -18.14 7.36
N LYS A 242 -22.71 -17.21 6.62
CA LYS A 242 -23.06 -15.80 6.52
C LYS A 242 -23.68 -15.53 5.15
N GLN A 243 -24.95 -15.91 5.01
CA GLN A 243 -25.71 -15.67 3.78
C GLN A 243 -25.97 -14.16 3.58
N GLN A 244 -25.83 -13.71 2.34
CA GLN A 244 -26.17 -12.35 1.91
C GLN A 244 -26.91 -12.37 0.57
N ASP A 245 -27.78 -11.39 0.35
CA ASP A 245 -28.48 -11.25 -0.92
C ASP A 245 -27.52 -10.88 -2.05
N ASN A 246 -27.74 -11.46 -3.23
CA ASN A 246 -27.01 -11.18 -4.44
C ASN A 246 -27.59 -9.91 -5.11
N VAL A 247 -27.11 -8.77 -4.63
CA VAL A 247 -27.59 -7.43 -5.01
C VAL A 247 -26.81 -6.83 -6.18
N ILE A 248 -26.16 -7.66 -7.01
CA ILE A 248 -25.47 -7.17 -8.21
C ILE A 248 -26.49 -6.66 -9.24
N THR A 249 -26.24 -5.46 -9.80
CA THR A 249 -27.07 -4.91 -10.88
C THR A 249 -26.70 -5.56 -12.21
N SER A 250 -27.62 -5.58 -13.18
CA SER A 250 -27.35 -6.19 -14.50
C SER A 250 -26.09 -5.63 -15.16
N HIS A 251 -25.95 -4.30 -15.23
CA HIS A 251 -24.77 -3.66 -15.82
C HIS A 251 -23.47 -4.10 -15.15
N ARG A 252 -23.45 -4.25 -13.82
CA ARG A 252 -22.26 -4.68 -13.09
C ARG A 252 -21.99 -6.17 -13.25
N PHE A 253 -23.05 -6.97 -13.43
CA PHE A 253 -22.91 -8.36 -13.79
C PHE A 253 -22.31 -8.52 -15.19
N ASP A 254 -22.75 -7.72 -16.17
CA ASP A 254 -22.16 -7.68 -17.52
C ASP A 254 -20.67 -7.29 -17.46
N ALA A 255 -20.32 -6.28 -16.66
CA ALA A 255 -18.93 -5.86 -16.44
C ALA A 255 -18.10 -6.93 -15.72
N LEU A 256 -18.68 -7.66 -14.76
CA LEU A 256 -18.03 -8.80 -14.10
C LEU A 256 -17.67 -9.88 -15.12
N LEU A 257 -18.62 -10.25 -15.99
CA LEU A 257 -18.40 -11.28 -16.99
C LEU A 257 -17.34 -10.85 -18.02
N GLU A 258 -17.31 -9.57 -18.41
CA GLU A 258 -16.27 -9.02 -19.29
C GLU A 258 -14.89 -9.04 -18.62
N SER A 259 -14.78 -8.55 -17.39
CA SER A 259 -13.53 -8.56 -16.63
C SER A 259 -13.01 -9.97 -16.39
N TYR A 260 -13.90 -10.92 -16.07
CA TYR A 260 -13.55 -12.32 -15.89
C TYR A 260 -13.00 -12.92 -17.19
N SER A 261 -13.67 -12.67 -18.32
CA SER A 261 -13.25 -13.12 -19.65
C SER A 261 -11.85 -12.60 -20.03
N GLN A 262 -11.61 -11.29 -19.84
CA GLN A 262 -10.31 -10.66 -20.09
C GLN A 262 -9.22 -11.20 -19.13
N GLY A 263 -9.57 -11.40 -17.85
CA GLY A 263 -8.68 -12.00 -16.86
C GLY A 263 -8.25 -13.42 -17.24
N TRP A 264 -9.19 -14.23 -17.72
CA TRP A 264 -8.90 -15.60 -18.18
C TRP A 264 -7.98 -15.56 -19.40
N LEU A 265 -8.33 -14.78 -20.43
CA LEU A 265 -7.54 -14.68 -21.66
C LEU A 265 -6.11 -14.15 -21.42
N SER A 266 -5.95 -13.17 -20.52
CA SER A 266 -4.64 -12.57 -20.22
C SER A 266 -3.72 -13.53 -19.45
N LYS A 267 -4.26 -14.33 -18.53
CA LYS A 267 -3.49 -15.32 -17.75
C LYS A 267 -3.42 -16.70 -18.40
N LEU A 268 -4.02 -16.86 -19.59
CA LEU A 268 -4.20 -18.17 -20.22
C LEU A 268 -2.89 -18.93 -20.44
N LYS A 269 -1.82 -18.26 -20.89
CA LYS A 269 -0.50 -18.89 -21.07
C LYS A 269 -0.02 -19.51 -19.76
N ASP A 270 -0.03 -18.74 -18.69
CA ASP A 270 0.43 -19.19 -17.37
C ASP A 270 -0.44 -20.29 -16.76
N ILE A 271 -1.72 -20.35 -17.14
CA ILE A 271 -2.64 -21.41 -16.72
C ILE A 271 -2.28 -22.73 -17.43
N ILE A 272 -2.08 -22.71 -18.75
CA ILE A 272 -1.89 -23.94 -19.54
C ILE A 272 -0.44 -24.43 -19.59
N TYR A 273 0.55 -23.53 -19.52
CA TYR A 273 1.96 -23.87 -19.73
C TYR A 273 2.95 -22.87 -19.10
N LYS A 274 3.79 -23.37 -18.18
CA LYS A 274 4.95 -22.68 -17.61
C LYS A 274 6.21 -23.48 -17.86
N GLU A 275 7.08 -22.95 -18.71
CA GLU A 275 8.30 -23.65 -19.16
C GLU A 275 9.18 -24.16 -18.01
N ASP A 276 9.38 -23.38 -16.95
CA ASP A 276 10.28 -23.78 -15.86
C ASP A 276 9.65 -24.75 -14.84
N GLN A 277 8.34 -25.01 -14.91
CA GLN A 277 7.60 -25.79 -13.90
C GLN A 277 6.89 -27.02 -14.45
N ASP A 278 6.64 -27.05 -15.76
CA ASP A 278 5.80 -28.09 -16.38
C ASP A 278 6.55 -29.13 -17.16
N LEU A 279 7.79 -28.85 -17.53
CA LEU A 279 8.55 -29.80 -18.33
C LEU A 279 8.83 -31.07 -17.52
N PRO A 280 8.40 -32.25 -18.02
CA PRO A 280 8.72 -33.51 -17.39
C PRO A 280 10.22 -33.77 -17.55
N GLU A 281 10.90 -34.19 -16.49
CA GLU A 281 12.32 -34.47 -16.51
C GLU A 281 12.59 -35.87 -17.09
N PHE A 282 13.53 -35.94 -18.01
CA PHE A 282 13.96 -37.20 -18.63
C PHE A 282 14.76 -38.05 -17.64
N GLY A 283 14.42 -39.34 -17.53
CA GLY A 283 15.01 -40.25 -16.53
C GLY A 283 14.35 -40.18 -15.15
N LYS A 284 13.38 -39.28 -14.96
CA LYS A 284 12.61 -39.13 -13.72
C LYS A 284 11.11 -39.26 -13.98
N ASP A 285 10.56 -38.39 -14.83
CA ASP A 285 9.13 -38.33 -15.14
C ASP A 285 8.81 -39.04 -16.46
N ILE A 286 9.72 -38.96 -17.43
CA ILE A 286 9.59 -39.59 -18.75
C ILE A 286 10.81 -40.41 -19.14
N PHE A 287 10.57 -41.47 -19.91
CA PHE A 287 11.59 -42.44 -20.33
C PHE A 287 11.40 -42.82 -21.80
N PHE A 288 12.46 -43.23 -22.48
CA PHE A 288 12.33 -43.87 -23.78
C PHE A 288 11.64 -45.22 -23.64
N ASP A 289 10.87 -45.58 -24.66
CA ASP A 289 10.29 -46.90 -24.80
C ASP A 289 10.73 -47.53 -26.12
N GLN A 290 10.99 -48.84 -26.10
CA GLN A 290 11.18 -49.59 -27.35
C GLN A 290 9.83 -49.66 -28.08
N GLN A 291 9.85 -49.62 -29.41
CA GLN A 291 8.70 -49.47 -30.33
C GLN A 291 7.36 -50.09 -29.88
N PRO A 292 6.22 -49.50 -30.31
CA PRO A 292 4.90 -49.87 -29.83
C PRO A 292 4.54 -51.28 -30.29
N ASN A 293 4.75 -52.27 -29.42
CA ASN A 293 4.01 -53.51 -29.56
C ASN A 293 2.54 -53.14 -29.36
N ASN A 294 1.71 -53.42 -30.37
CA ASN A 294 0.26 -53.29 -30.34
C ASN A 294 -0.33 -54.12 -29.18
N SER A 295 -0.27 -53.61 -27.96
CA SER A 295 -1.08 -54.07 -26.83
C SER A 295 -0.95 -53.11 -25.64
N GLU A 296 -2.05 -52.42 -25.35
CA GLU A 296 -2.59 -52.21 -24.00
C GLU A 296 -2.34 -50.94 -23.16
N ASN A 297 -1.58 -49.90 -23.54
CA ASN A 297 -1.67 -48.61 -22.80
C ASN A 297 -1.40 -47.36 -23.65
N SER A 298 -2.32 -47.03 -24.55
CA SER A 298 -2.26 -45.83 -25.42
C SER A 298 -2.27 -44.47 -24.69
N GLY A 299 -2.53 -44.43 -23.37
CA GLY A 299 -2.70 -43.18 -22.61
C GLY A 299 -1.43 -42.61 -21.96
N THR A 300 -0.32 -43.37 -21.96
CA THR A 300 0.94 -43.00 -21.27
C THR A 300 2.13 -42.86 -22.21
N THR A 301 1.98 -43.22 -23.48
CA THR A 301 3.03 -43.17 -24.50
C THR A 301 2.76 -42.07 -25.52
N THR A 302 3.83 -41.46 -26.01
CA THR A 302 3.76 -40.45 -27.09
C THR A 302 4.95 -40.57 -28.03
N THR A 303 4.71 -40.34 -29.31
CA THR A 303 5.74 -40.36 -30.34
C THR A 303 6.05 -38.94 -30.78
N VAL A 304 7.33 -38.58 -30.76
CA VAL A 304 7.84 -37.27 -31.16
C VAL A 304 9.12 -37.46 -31.95
N ASP A 305 9.15 -36.92 -33.18
CA ASP A 305 10.32 -36.95 -34.09
C ASP A 305 10.99 -38.34 -34.19
N GLY A 306 10.19 -39.42 -34.25
CA GLY A 306 10.66 -40.80 -34.37
C GLY A 306 10.96 -41.53 -33.05
N TYR A 307 10.93 -40.84 -31.91
CA TYR A 307 11.12 -41.43 -30.58
C TYR A 307 9.80 -41.71 -29.88
N THR A 308 9.69 -42.89 -29.24
CA THR A 308 8.58 -43.20 -28.32
C THR A 308 8.99 -42.89 -26.88
N VAL A 309 8.21 -42.04 -26.23
CA VAL A 309 8.41 -41.59 -24.86
C VAL A 309 7.23 -42.04 -24.00
N LYS A 310 7.52 -42.68 -22.87
CA LYS A 310 6.52 -43.11 -21.89
C LYS A 310 6.59 -42.28 -20.61
N LEU A 311 5.43 -41.99 -20.05
CA LEU A 311 5.27 -41.37 -18.73
C LEU A 311 5.46 -42.42 -17.63
N LYS A 312 6.10 -42.05 -16.51
CA LYS A 312 6.27 -42.93 -15.35
C LYS A 312 4.92 -43.41 -14.83
N LYS A 313 4.85 -44.68 -14.41
CA LYS A 313 3.62 -45.37 -13.95
C LYS A 313 2.83 -44.66 -12.83
N GLU A 314 3.48 -43.80 -12.04
CA GLU A 314 2.84 -43.02 -10.96
C GLU A 314 1.86 -41.96 -11.51
N HIS A 315 2.01 -41.56 -12.77
CA HIS A 315 1.10 -40.65 -13.45
C HIS A 315 0.21 -41.48 -14.42
N LYS A 316 -1.06 -41.66 -14.05
CA LYS A 316 -2.02 -42.58 -14.72
C LYS A 316 -2.04 -42.43 -16.25
N THR A 317 -2.19 -41.21 -16.75
CA THR A 317 -2.20 -40.86 -18.18
C THR A 317 -1.63 -39.46 -18.40
N TRP A 318 -1.20 -39.14 -19.62
CA TRP A 318 -0.82 -37.77 -20.01
C TRP A 318 -1.96 -36.77 -19.84
N GLN A 319 -3.19 -37.20 -20.13
CA GLN A 319 -4.39 -36.39 -20.00
C GLN A 319 -4.63 -36.01 -18.53
N ASP A 320 -4.50 -36.96 -17.60
CA ASP A 320 -4.63 -36.69 -16.16
C ASP A 320 -3.50 -35.81 -15.63
N TYR A 321 -2.27 -36.05 -16.11
CA TYR A 321 -1.09 -35.27 -15.73
C TYR A 321 -1.26 -33.79 -16.08
N ILE A 322 -1.67 -33.51 -17.31
CA ILE A 322 -1.91 -32.15 -17.81
C ILE A 322 -3.13 -31.53 -17.11
N LYS A 323 -4.26 -32.26 -17.08
CA LYS A 323 -5.51 -31.77 -16.47
C LYS A 323 -5.30 -31.30 -15.04
N ASN A 324 -4.57 -32.07 -14.21
CA ASN A 324 -4.34 -31.70 -12.81
C ASN A 324 -3.56 -30.40 -12.65
N LYS A 325 -2.54 -30.16 -13.49
CA LYS A 325 -1.77 -28.91 -13.49
C LYS A 325 -2.63 -27.71 -13.88
N ILE A 326 -3.43 -27.86 -14.93
CA ILE A 326 -4.33 -26.82 -15.44
C ILE A 326 -5.43 -26.51 -14.43
N LYS A 327 -6.08 -27.56 -13.91
CA LYS A 327 -7.11 -27.46 -12.86
C LYS A 327 -6.62 -26.66 -11.67
N ASN A 328 -5.43 -26.98 -11.15
CA ASN A 328 -4.88 -26.28 -9.99
C ASN A 328 -4.66 -24.79 -10.24
N ARG A 329 -4.18 -24.41 -11.42
CA ARG A 329 -3.94 -22.99 -11.75
C ARG A 329 -5.22 -22.25 -12.09
N PHE A 330 -6.17 -22.93 -12.73
CA PHE A 330 -7.45 -22.34 -13.08
C PHE A 330 -8.31 -22.11 -11.84
N VAL A 331 -8.36 -23.06 -10.90
CA VAL A 331 -9.05 -22.87 -9.62
C VAL A 331 -8.41 -21.73 -8.80
N ASP A 332 -7.08 -21.61 -8.77
CA ASP A 332 -6.40 -20.43 -8.17
C ASP A 332 -6.86 -19.13 -8.86
N PHE A 333 -6.89 -19.10 -10.19
CA PHE A 333 -7.41 -17.95 -10.94
C PHE A 333 -8.86 -17.60 -10.56
N ASP A 334 -9.76 -18.57 -10.57
CA ASP A 334 -11.19 -18.39 -10.29
C ASP A 334 -11.41 -17.92 -8.84
N LEU A 335 -10.70 -18.50 -7.87
CA LEU A 335 -10.71 -18.09 -6.46
C LEU A 335 -10.22 -16.65 -6.29
N ASN A 336 -9.18 -16.23 -7.01
CA ASN A 336 -8.72 -14.84 -6.96
C ASN A 336 -9.76 -13.87 -7.53
N GLN A 337 -10.40 -14.21 -8.66
CA GLN A 337 -11.48 -13.39 -9.23
C GLN A 337 -12.63 -13.24 -8.22
N ASN A 338 -13.03 -14.36 -7.60
CA ASN A 338 -14.07 -14.40 -6.59
C ASN A 338 -13.72 -13.56 -5.35
N GLN A 339 -12.50 -13.72 -4.82
CA GLN A 339 -12.02 -12.99 -3.65
C GLN A 339 -12.02 -11.47 -3.86
N THR A 340 -11.68 -11.03 -5.08
CA THR A 340 -11.68 -9.60 -5.44
C THR A 340 -13.07 -9.01 -5.62
N PHE A 341 -14.10 -9.85 -5.79
CA PHE A 341 -15.46 -9.39 -6.04
C PHE A 341 -16.20 -8.98 -4.76
N GLN A 342 -16.89 -7.83 -4.83
CA GLN A 342 -17.73 -7.29 -3.76
C GLN A 342 -19.04 -6.74 -4.31
N PHE A 343 -20.16 -7.07 -3.64
CA PHE A 343 -21.44 -6.43 -3.86
C PHE A 343 -21.37 -4.97 -3.37
N ASN A 344 -21.15 -4.01 -4.28
CA ASN A 344 -21.38 -2.59 -4.01
C ASN A 344 -22.88 -2.29 -4.08
N THR A 345 -23.44 -1.90 -2.94
CA THR A 345 -24.82 -1.45 -2.79
C THR A 345 -24.88 0.06 -2.97
N GLN A 346 -24.87 0.53 -4.22
CA GLN A 346 -25.49 1.78 -4.66
C GLN A 346 -25.33 1.98 -6.18
N THR A 347 -26.38 2.49 -6.81
CA THR A 347 -26.44 3.01 -8.17
C THR A 347 -25.50 4.22 -8.31
N SER A 348 -24.39 4.06 -9.01
CA SER A 348 -23.66 5.18 -9.61
C SER A 348 -23.91 5.15 -11.12
N ASN A 349 -24.35 6.28 -11.67
CA ASN A 349 -24.30 6.51 -13.11
C ASN A 349 -22.83 6.46 -13.52
N SER A 350 -22.40 5.32 -14.05
CA SER A 350 -21.05 5.14 -14.57
C SER A 350 -20.95 5.85 -15.93
N SER A 351 -20.20 6.95 -15.98
CA SER A 351 -19.43 7.25 -17.17
C SER A 351 -18.33 6.19 -17.30
N LYS A 352 -18.10 5.77 -18.54
CA LYS A 352 -17.18 4.71 -18.97
C LYS A 352 -15.78 4.90 -18.35
N PRO A 353 -15.08 3.83 -17.92
CA PRO A 353 -13.67 3.90 -17.61
C PRO A 353 -12.90 4.22 -18.90
N THR A 354 -12.25 5.38 -18.95
CA THR A 354 -11.25 5.65 -19.98
C THR A 354 -9.98 4.88 -19.62
N PRO A 355 -9.33 4.18 -20.58
CA PRO A 355 -8.04 3.52 -20.33
C PRO A 355 -7.03 4.52 -19.76
N PRO A 356 -6.05 4.07 -18.96
CA PRO A 356 -4.89 4.90 -18.64
C PRO A 356 -4.24 5.31 -19.96
N ASN A 357 -4.22 6.60 -20.26
CA ASN A 357 -3.50 7.12 -21.41
C ASN A 357 -2.02 6.74 -21.24
N GLN A 358 -1.46 6.01 -22.20
CA GLN A 358 -0.02 5.96 -22.36
C GLN A 358 0.50 7.40 -22.49
N PRO A 359 1.65 7.74 -21.89
CA PRO A 359 2.25 9.05 -22.08
C PRO A 359 2.56 9.22 -23.58
N ASP A 360 1.88 10.19 -24.18
CA ASP A 360 2.13 10.60 -25.55
C ASP A 360 3.49 11.31 -25.60
N LEU A 361 4.50 10.61 -26.13
CA LEU A 361 5.87 11.11 -26.31
C LEU A 361 5.95 12.31 -27.27
N ASN A 362 4.87 12.66 -27.98
CA ASN A 362 4.81 13.78 -28.92
C ASN A 362 4.09 15.03 -28.39
N LYS A 363 3.66 15.04 -27.12
CA LYS A 363 3.09 16.26 -26.51
C LYS A 363 4.19 17.18 -26.02
N ARG A 364 4.05 18.48 -26.34
CA ARG A 364 4.85 19.57 -25.77
C ARG A 364 4.91 19.44 -24.24
N PRO A 365 5.98 19.94 -23.58
CA PRO A 365 6.07 19.95 -22.12
C PRO A 365 4.75 20.44 -21.54
N LEU A 366 4.20 19.65 -20.61
CA LEU A 366 2.95 19.97 -19.93
C LEU A 366 3.05 21.37 -19.35
N ASP A 367 2.05 22.21 -19.65
CA ASP A 367 1.90 23.48 -18.96
C ASP A 367 1.78 23.18 -17.44
N PRO A 368 2.68 23.71 -16.59
CA PRO A 368 2.66 23.51 -15.14
C PRO A 368 1.34 23.94 -14.46
N THR A 369 0.47 24.64 -15.18
CA THR A 369 -0.82 25.11 -14.70
C THR A 369 -2.00 24.21 -15.08
N GLU A 370 -1.82 23.22 -15.95
CA GLU A 370 -2.89 22.33 -16.40
C GLU A 370 -3.29 21.34 -15.30
N LYS A 371 -4.46 21.58 -14.68
CA LYS A 371 -5.04 20.67 -13.69
C LYS A 371 -5.59 19.42 -14.39
N ARG A 372 -4.93 18.27 -14.24
CA ARG A 372 -5.47 16.98 -14.68
C ARG A 372 -5.90 16.16 -13.47
N ASP A 373 -7.17 15.75 -13.48
CA ASP A 373 -7.70 14.77 -12.53
C ASP A 373 -7.48 13.37 -13.10
N GLN A 374 -6.29 12.80 -12.87
CA GLN A 374 -6.03 11.39 -13.20
C GLN A 374 -6.67 10.43 -12.19
N ASN A 375 -7.27 10.94 -11.11
CA ASN A 375 -7.90 10.17 -10.04
C ASN A 375 -9.42 10.10 -10.23
N SER A 376 -9.81 9.61 -11.41
CA SER A 376 -11.21 9.40 -11.78
C SER A 376 -11.82 8.21 -11.01
N VAL A 377 -12.59 8.53 -9.97
CA VAL A 377 -13.90 7.95 -9.58
C VAL A 377 -13.98 6.45 -9.18
N GLY A 378 -13.02 5.59 -9.53
CA GLY A 378 -13.07 4.14 -9.21
C GLY A 378 -12.64 3.75 -7.78
N TYR A 379 -12.09 4.66 -6.99
CA TYR A 379 -11.44 4.31 -5.71
C TYR A 379 -12.35 4.28 -4.50
N ALA A 380 -13.44 5.05 -4.46
CA ALA A 380 -14.43 4.96 -3.37
C ALA A 380 -14.98 3.53 -3.24
N GLU A 381 -15.06 2.79 -4.35
CA GLU A 381 -15.49 1.39 -4.42
C GLU A 381 -14.48 0.38 -3.86
N GLN A 382 -13.19 0.72 -3.85
CA GLN A 382 -12.09 -0.14 -3.37
C GLN A 382 -11.68 0.15 -1.91
N LEU A 383 -12.24 1.19 -1.28
CA LEU A 383 -11.95 1.50 0.11
C LEU A 383 -12.37 0.36 1.05
N PRO A 384 -11.57 0.07 2.10
CA PRO A 384 -11.88 -0.96 3.07
C PRO A 384 -13.16 -0.64 3.83
N ARG A 385 -13.95 -1.67 4.13
CA ARG A 385 -15.12 -1.55 5.00
C ARG A 385 -14.64 -1.60 6.44
N LEU A 386 -14.41 -0.43 7.03
CA LEU A 386 -13.89 -0.31 8.39
C LEU A 386 -14.99 -0.58 9.43
N GLN A 387 -14.67 -1.28 10.51
CA GLN A 387 -15.62 -1.45 11.60
C GLN A 387 -15.70 -0.17 12.44
N PRO A 388 -16.90 0.32 12.79
CA PRO A 388 -17.06 1.41 13.74
C PRO A 388 -16.69 0.93 15.13
N ILE A 389 -15.82 1.69 15.79
CA ILE A 389 -15.38 1.44 17.16
C ILE A 389 -16.01 2.54 18.02
N LEU A 390 -16.58 2.17 19.17
CA LEU A 390 -17.08 3.16 20.13
C LEU A 390 -15.92 4.01 20.61
N ARG A 391 -16.11 5.32 20.78
CA ARG A 391 -15.12 6.13 21.50
C ARG A 391 -15.04 5.70 22.95
N TRP A 392 -13.90 5.98 23.59
CA TRP A 392 -13.62 5.51 24.95
C TRP A 392 -14.66 5.95 26.00
N ASN A 393 -15.28 7.11 25.84
CA ASN A 393 -16.33 7.64 26.72
C ASN A 393 -17.67 6.90 26.57
N TYR A 394 -17.85 6.17 25.47
CA TYR A 394 -19.01 5.32 25.19
C TYR A 394 -18.68 3.82 25.28
N ALA A 395 -17.40 3.45 25.37
CA ALA A 395 -16.97 2.08 25.61
C ALA A 395 -17.47 1.57 26.97
N GLY A 396 -17.68 0.25 27.09
CA GLY A 396 -18.25 -0.36 28.30
C GLY A 396 -19.75 -0.11 28.51
N LYS A 397 -20.40 0.70 27.65
CA LYS A 397 -21.85 0.91 27.68
C LYS A 397 -22.57 -0.20 26.91
N ASP A 398 -23.77 -0.53 27.36
CA ASP A 398 -24.62 -1.50 26.70
C ASP A 398 -25.20 -0.95 25.38
N LYS A 399 -25.64 -1.88 24.53
CA LYS A 399 -26.19 -1.57 23.20
C LYS A 399 -27.40 -0.63 23.24
N SER A 400 -28.25 -0.74 24.26
CA SER A 400 -29.46 0.09 24.38
C SER A 400 -29.10 1.54 24.67
N PHE A 401 -28.13 1.76 25.56
CA PHE A 401 -27.60 3.10 25.86
C PHE A 401 -26.95 3.76 24.64
N ILE A 402 -26.15 3.01 23.87
CA ILE A 402 -25.53 3.54 22.65
C ILE A 402 -26.58 3.94 21.62
N LYS A 403 -27.60 3.11 21.44
CA LYS A 403 -28.67 3.37 20.47
C LYS A 403 -29.52 4.60 20.85
N SER A 404 -29.90 4.72 22.13
CA SER A 404 -30.66 5.89 22.60
C SER A 404 -29.85 7.18 22.44
N THR A 405 -28.56 7.14 22.79
CA THR A 405 -27.65 8.28 22.67
C THR A 405 -27.44 8.66 21.20
N PHE A 406 -27.22 7.67 20.32
CA PHE A 406 -27.03 7.91 18.88
C PHE A 406 -28.27 8.53 18.21
N ASN A 407 -29.47 8.08 18.60
CA ASN A 407 -30.72 8.62 18.04
C ASN A 407 -31.06 10.02 18.59
N GLN A 408 -30.49 10.42 19.72
CA GLN A 408 -30.65 11.75 20.31
C GLN A 408 -29.56 12.73 19.85
N ALA A 409 -28.42 12.23 19.41
CA ALA A 409 -27.34 13.02 18.86
C ALA A 409 -27.67 13.44 17.41
N ASN A 410 -27.68 14.75 17.14
CA ASN A 410 -27.61 15.21 15.75
C ASN A 410 -26.23 14.82 15.18
N GLU A 411 -26.16 14.44 13.89
CA GLU A 411 -24.95 13.94 13.20
C GLU A 411 -23.68 14.79 13.40
N GLU A 412 -23.80 16.05 13.83
CA GLU A 412 -22.71 17.00 14.03
C GLU A 412 -22.26 17.22 15.50
N LYS A 413 -22.97 16.69 16.50
CA LYS A 413 -22.62 16.90 17.92
C LYS A 413 -22.18 15.59 18.60
N GLU A 414 -20.87 15.43 18.64
CA GLU A 414 -20.08 14.34 19.24
C GLU A 414 -20.17 12.96 18.53
N PRO A 415 -19.17 12.62 17.70
CA PRO A 415 -19.17 11.33 17.01
C PRO A 415 -18.94 10.18 18.01
N ILE A 416 -20.01 9.45 18.32
CA ILE A 416 -20.00 8.26 19.21
C ILE A 416 -19.01 7.19 18.72
N PHE A 417 -18.79 7.14 17.40
CA PHE A 417 -17.93 6.17 16.75
C PHE A 417 -16.68 6.83 16.16
N PHE A 418 -15.58 6.09 16.14
CA PHE A 418 -14.40 6.39 15.33
C PHE A 418 -14.03 5.18 14.45
N PHE A 419 -13.18 5.43 13.45
CA PHE A 419 -12.73 4.42 12.51
C PHE A 419 -11.21 4.45 12.43
N ILE A 420 -10.59 3.27 12.29
CA ILE A 420 -9.14 3.17 12.08
C ILE A 420 -8.82 3.48 10.61
N ASN A 421 -8.90 4.77 10.26
CA ASN A 421 -8.45 5.33 8.98
C ASN A 421 -7.40 6.44 9.17
N PRO A 422 -6.28 6.18 9.86
CA PRO A 422 -5.34 7.25 10.22
C PRO A 422 -4.42 7.68 9.07
N VAL A 423 -4.61 7.16 7.85
CA VAL A 423 -3.74 7.47 6.70
C VAL A 423 -4.54 8.21 5.65
N ASN A 424 -5.56 7.59 5.06
CA ASN A 424 -6.31 8.17 3.95
C ASN A 424 -7.43 9.10 4.45
N THR A 425 -7.03 10.26 4.98
CA THR A 425 -7.95 11.25 5.58
C THR A 425 -8.91 11.88 4.58
N ARG A 426 -8.67 11.78 3.26
CA ARG A 426 -9.60 12.21 2.21
C ARG A 426 -11.00 11.61 2.36
N PHE A 427 -11.11 10.39 2.89
CA PHE A 427 -12.38 9.70 3.04
C PHE A 427 -12.79 9.62 4.52
N LYS A 428 -13.91 10.26 4.85
CA LYS A 428 -14.48 10.23 6.20
C LYS A 428 -15.55 9.18 6.32
N TYR A 429 -15.52 8.45 7.43
CA TYR A 429 -16.45 7.38 7.76
C TYR A 429 -17.37 7.86 8.88
N HIS A 430 -18.67 7.67 8.70
CA HIS A 430 -19.69 8.07 9.66
C HIS A 430 -20.76 6.99 9.77
N VAL A 431 -21.16 6.66 10.99
CA VAL A 431 -22.34 5.82 11.22
C VAL A 431 -23.57 6.70 11.00
N THR A 432 -24.50 6.28 10.14
CA THR A 432 -25.74 7.00 9.84
C THR A 432 -26.97 6.35 10.48
N SER A 433 -26.90 5.04 10.76
CA SER A 433 -27.97 4.37 11.49
C SER A 433 -27.48 3.12 12.22
N LEU A 434 -28.18 2.76 13.30
CA LEU A 434 -27.99 1.53 14.08
C LEU A 434 -29.27 0.70 14.03
N ASN A 435 -29.20 -0.49 13.42
CA ASN A 435 -30.32 -1.40 13.27
C ASN A 435 -30.55 -2.26 14.54
N ASP A 436 -31.77 -2.77 14.73
CA ASP A 436 -32.15 -3.59 15.89
C ASP A 436 -31.33 -4.88 16.04
N ASN A 437 -30.97 -5.47 14.90
CA ASN A 437 -30.08 -6.63 14.83
C ASN A 437 -28.60 -6.29 15.11
N GLY A 438 -28.29 -5.06 15.53
CA GLY A 438 -26.94 -4.60 15.84
C GLY A 438 -26.08 -4.23 14.65
N THR A 439 -26.59 -4.32 13.42
CA THR A 439 -25.85 -3.87 12.24
C THR A 439 -25.79 -2.35 12.20
N ALA A 440 -24.60 -1.79 11.99
CA ALA A 440 -24.43 -0.35 11.75
C ALA A 440 -24.41 -0.07 10.24
N THR A 441 -25.10 1.00 9.83
CA THR A 441 -24.99 1.57 8.49
C THR A 441 -23.91 2.64 8.52
N VAL A 442 -22.86 2.46 7.71
CA VAL A 442 -21.73 3.38 7.64
C VAL A 442 -21.68 4.02 6.26
N LYS A 443 -21.53 5.34 6.25
CA LYS A 443 -21.31 6.15 5.05
C LYS A 443 -19.85 6.58 4.98
N ILE A 444 -19.25 6.42 3.81
CA ILE A 444 -17.94 6.93 3.43
C ILE A 444 -18.18 8.15 2.54
N LYS A 445 -17.63 9.30 2.91
CA LYS A 445 -17.72 10.55 2.15
C LYS A 445 -16.34 10.97 1.67
N ASP A 446 -16.20 11.20 0.37
CA ASP A 446 -15.04 11.91 -0.17
C ASP A 446 -15.11 13.38 0.27
N GLN A 447 -14.06 13.88 0.92
CA GLN A 447 -14.04 15.27 1.39
C GLN A 447 -13.70 16.28 0.28
N VAL A 448 -13.22 15.80 -0.87
CA VAL A 448 -12.84 16.62 -2.03
C VAL A 448 -13.93 16.59 -3.10
N LYS A 449 -14.57 15.43 -3.30
CA LYS A 449 -15.65 15.23 -4.28
C LYS A 449 -16.98 14.97 -3.56
N ASN A 450 -18.11 15.40 -4.13
CA ASN A 450 -19.43 15.11 -3.57
C ASN A 450 -19.88 13.66 -3.89
N ILE A 451 -19.05 12.68 -3.54
CA ILE A 451 -19.29 11.26 -3.77
C ILE A 451 -19.37 10.58 -2.40
N GLU A 452 -20.41 9.79 -2.21
CA GLU A 452 -20.67 9.05 -0.97
C GLU A 452 -20.90 7.56 -1.29
N ARG A 453 -20.50 6.69 -0.38
CA ARG A 453 -20.73 5.23 -0.45
C ARG A 453 -21.22 4.73 0.89
N THR A 454 -22.31 3.97 0.90
CA THR A 454 -22.81 3.33 2.12
C THR A 454 -22.45 1.83 2.17
N TYR A 455 -22.10 1.31 3.34
CA TYR A 455 -21.93 -0.12 3.60
C TYR A 455 -22.49 -0.50 4.97
N TYR A 456 -22.73 -1.81 5.16
CA TYR A 456 -23.19 -2.38 6.40
C TYR A 456 -22.06 -3.16 7.07
N THR A 457 -22.00 -3.09 8.39
CA THR A 457 -20.99 -3.79 9.19
C THR A 457 -21.63 -4.42 10.41
N SER A 458 -21.09 -5.57 10.82
CA SER A 458 -21.47 -6.25 12.06
C SER A 458 -21.22 -5.36 13.27
N GLU A 459 -21.87 -5.73 14.38
CA GLU A 459 -21.99 -4.97 15.62
C GLU A 459 -20.74 -4.14 15.98
N PRO A 460 -20.91 -2.83 16.29
CA PRO A 460 -19.90 -2.06 16.97
C PRO A 460 -19.38 -2.80 18.22
N THR A 461 -18.16 -2.48 18.65
CA THR A 461 -17.54 -3.09 19.84
C THR A 461 -18.24 -2.64 21.12
N TYR A 462 -19.43 -3.18 21.39
CA TYR A 462 -20.16 -2.97 22.64
C TYR A 462 -19.39 -3.60 23.80
N GLU A 463 -19.53 -3.01 25.00
CA GLU A 463 -18.93 -3.54 26.24
C GLU A 463 -17.39 -3.68 26.23
N ALA A 464 -16.70 -3.08 25.26
CA ALA A 464 -15.24 -3.05 25.23
C ALA A 464 -14.66 -2.27 26.44
N ASP A 465 -13.50 -2.68 26.95
CA ASP A 465 -12.83 -1.95 28.04
C ASP A 465 -12.55 -0.49 27.60
N PRO A 466 -13.04 0.52 28.35
CA PRO A 466 -12.81 1.93 28.03
C PRO A 466 -11.34 2.31 27.92
N ARG A 467 -10.46 1.71 28.73
CA ARG A 467 -9.02 1.98 28.73
C ARG A 467 -8.36 1.43 27.47
N PHE A 468 -8.75 0.23 27.03
CA PHE A 468 -8.30 -0.33 25.77
C PHE A 468 -8.68 0.58 24.60
N THR A 469 -9.95 0.97 24.56
CA THR A 469 -10.51 1.82 23.51
C THR A 469 -9.86 3.20 23.49
N PHE A 470 -9.60 3.77 24.67
CA PHE A 470 -8.86 5.02 24.83
C PHE A 470 -7.48 4.95 24.17
N ILE A 471 -6.69 3.91 24.50
CA ILE A 471 -5.35 3.75 23.93
C ILE A 471 -5.46 3.61 22.42
N LEU A 472 -6.35 2.76 21.93
CA LEU A 472 -6.53 2.53 20.49
C LEU A 472 -6.90 3.81 19.73
N GLU A 473 -7.78 4.64 20.29
CA GLU A 473 -8.13 5.94 19.74
C GLU A 473 -6.90 6.87 19.67
N LYS A 474 -6.09 6.92 20.73
CA LYS A 474 -4.86 7.73 20.78
C LYS A 474 -3.74 7.22 19.86
N LEU A 475 -3.62 5.91 19.65
CA LEU A 475 -2.71 5.33 18.66
C LEU A 475 -3.11 5.82 17.26
N THR A 476 -4.40 5.71 16.93
CA THR A 476 -4.97 6.10 15.63
C THR A 476 -4.77 7.59 15.37
N GLN A 477 -5.13 8.45 16.33
CA GLN A 477 -4.97 9.91 16.24
C GLN A 477 -3.51 10.33 16.04
N LYS A 478 -2.55 9.64 16.69
CA LYS A 478 -1.12 9.96 16.53
C LYS A 478 -0.62 9.63 15.13
N ILE A 479 -1.02 8.48 14.58
CA ILE A 479 -0.66 8.09 13.21
C ILE A 479 -1.26 9.09 12.22
N GLU A 480 -2.51 9.48 12.41
CA GLU A 480 -3.19 10.51 11.61
C GLU A 480 -2.43 11.84 11.64
N ALA A 481 -2.08 12.34 12.83
CA ALA A 481 -1.31 13.57 12.96
C ALA A 481 0.03 13.52 12.23
N LYS A 482 0.72 12.37 12.24
CA LYS A 482 1.97 12.19 11.50
C LYS A 482 1.75 12.20 9.99
N PHE A 483 0.75 11.52 9.46
CA PHE A 483 0.45 11.59 8.02
C PHE A 483 -0.04 12.98 7.59
N VAL A 484 -0.81 13.68 8.42
CA VAL A 484 -1.18 15.08 8.19
C VAL A 484 0.05 16.01 8.17
N GLN A 485 1.08 15.73 8.98
CA GLN A 485 2.37 16.44 8.90
C GLN A 485 3.00 16.30 7.50
N LEU A 486 2.97 15.09 6.91
CA LEU A 486 3.43 14.85 5.55
C LEU A 486 2.57 15.54 4.49
N TYR A 487 1.24 15.55 4.65
CA TYR A 487 0.34 16.24 3.71
C TYR A 487 0.59 17.76 3.73
N LYS A 488 0.73 18.35 4.92
CA LYS A 488 1.08 19.76 5.08
C LYS A 488 2.45 20.09 4.52
N ALA A 489 3.42 19.18 4.62
CA ALA A 489 4.72 19.34 3.97
C ALA A 489 4.59 19.36 2.44
N LEU A 490 3.62 18.65 1.87
CA LEU A 490 3.28 18.72 0.45
C LEU A 490 2.38 19.91 0.08
N LEU A 491 2.16 20.83 1.02
CA LEU A 491 1.25 21.98 0.90
C LEU A 491 -0.21 21.58 0.66
N LEU A 492 -0.62 20.41 1.16
CA LEU A 492 -1.99 19.92 1.15
C LEU A 492 -2.63 20.03 2.53
N ASP A 493 -3.96 20.09 2.56
CA ASP A 493 -4.74 19.95 3.79
C ASP A 493 -5.06 18.46 4.09
N GLU A 494 -5.78 18.22 5.19
CA GLU A 494 -6.21 16.88 5.58
C GLU A 494 -7.18 16.22 4.59
N LYS A 495 -7.74 16.95 3.63
CA LYS A 495 -8.61 16.37 2.60
C LYS A 495 -7.81 15.70 1.49
N ILE A 496 -6.50 15.98 1.41
CA ILE A 496 -5.56 15.40 0.44
C ILE A 496 -6.08 15.56 -1.00
N ASN A 497 -6.38 16.80 -1.39
CA ASN A 497 -6.76 17.09 -2.76
C ASN A 497 -5.56 16.97 -3.71
N TYR A 498 -5.31 15.76 -4.23
CA TYR A 498 -4.16 15.47 -5.09
C TYR A 498 -4.02 16.44 -6.28
N VAL A 499 -5.11 16.97 -6.82
CA VAL A 499 -5.07 17.92 -7.95
C VAL A 499 -4.27 19.18 -7.60
N GLU A 500 -4.20 19.57 -6.33
CA GLU A 500 -3.44 20.73 -5.86
C GLU A 500 -1.92 20.55 -5.98
N LEU A 501 -1.43 19.32 -6.14
CA LEU A 501 -0.01 19.05 -6.40
C LEU A 501 0.43 19.48 -7.81
N ASN A 502 -0.52 19.63 -8.75
CA ASN A 502 -0.28 20.10 -10.13
C ASN A 502 0.86 19.38 -10.88
N ASN A 503 1.11 18.11 -10.56
CA ASN A 503 2.05 17.27 -11.28
C ASN A 503 1.62 15.80 -11.20
N ASP A 504 1.39 15.17 -12.35
CA ASP A 504 0.83 13.80 -12.42
C ASP A 504 1.73 12.76 -11.75
N HIS A 505 3.05 12.89 -11.86
CA HIS A 505 4.00 11.99 -11.20
C HIS A 505 3.99 12.15 -9.68
N LEU A 506 3.95 13.38 -9.18
CA LEU A 506 3.88 13.66 -7.74
C LEU A 506 2.53 13.22 -7.16
N GLN A 507 1.44 13.46 -7.88
CA GLN A 507 0.10 12.95 -7.56
C GLN A 507 0.10 11.43 -7.42
N THR A 508 0.58 10.73 -8.45
CA THR A 508 0.64 9.26 -8.47
C THR A 508 1.54 8.72 -7.36
N SER A 509 2.64 9.42 -7.07
CA SER A 509 3.60 9.01 -6.04
C SER A 509 3.03 9.12 -4.62
N LEU A 510 2.41 10.27 -4.29
CA LEU A 510 1.73 10.44 -3.00
C LEU A 510 0.57 9.45 -2.88
N PHE A 511 -0.25 9.35 -3.93
CA PHE A 511 -1.36 8.42 -3.97
C PHE A 511 -0.93 6.97 -3.72
N GLY A 512 0.13 6.52 -4.39
CA GLY A 512 0.69 5.18 -4.20
C GLY A 512 1.17 4.92 -2.76
N LEU A 513 1.85 5.90 -2.15
CA LEU A 513 2.32 5.81 -0.77
C LEU A 513 1.15 5.77 0.24
N VAL A 514 0.16 6.66 0.07
CA VAL A 514 -1.05 6.72 0.92
C VAL A 514 -1.84 5.41 0.80
N ASN A 515 -2.02 4.89 -0.42
CA ASN A 515 -2.75 3.65 -0.64
C ASN A 515 -2.03 2.45 -0.02
N LEU A 516 -0.69 2.35 -0.19
CA LEU A 516 0.10 1.31 0.44
C LEU A 516 -0.02 1.35 1.97
N ALA A 517 0.18 2.53 2.58
CA ALA A 517 0.11 2.70 4.01
C ALA A 517 -1.31 2.43 4.55
N THR A 518 -2.36 2.83 3.82
CA THR A 518 -3.75 2.52 4.15
C THR A 518 -3.99 1.01 4.13
N ARG A 519 -3.51 0.32 3.09
CA ARG A 519 -3.63 -1.14 3.00
C ARG A 519 -2.92 -1.84 4.16
N ILE A 520 -1.73 -1.38 4.56
CA ILE A 520 -1.01 -1.92 5.71
C ILE A 520 -1.82 -1.71 6.99
N VAL A 521 -2.29 -0.49 7.24
CA VAL A 521 -3.04 -0.18 8.49
C VAL A 521 -4.37 -0.91 8.56
N SER A 522 -5.04 -1.13 7.42
CA SER A 522 -6.30 -1.88 7.35
C SER A 522 -6.11 -3.40 7.27
N ASP A 523 -4.88 -3.90 7.19
CA ASP A 523 -4.60 -5.34 7.16
C ASP A 523 -4.81 -5.95 8.56
N ASN A 524 -5.49 -7.10 8.62
CA ASN A 524 -5.80 -7.77 9.89
C ASN A 524 -4.55 -8.12 10.70
N LYS A 525 -3.43 -8.42 10.04
CA LYS A 525 -2.16 -8.71 10.72
C LYS A 525 -1.66 -7.46 11.42
N TYR A 526 -1.63 -6.31 10.75
CA TYR A 526 -1.20 -5.08 11.38
C TYR A 526 -2.15 -4.62 12.49
N LEU A 527 -3.47 -4.67 12.23
CA LEU A 527 -4.49 -4.32 13.23
C LEU A 527 -4.33 -5.15 14.51
N ASN A 528 -4.24 -6.47 14.40
CA ASN A 528 -4.16 -7.36 15.55
C ASN A 528 -2.77 -7.37 16.19
N ASP A 529 -1.71 -7.59 15.40
CA ASP A 529 -0.34 -7.81 15.92
C ASP A 529 0.31 -6.52 16.43
N VAL A 530 -0.17 -5.35 15.95
CA VAL A 530 0.36 -4.03 16.31
C VAL A 530 -0.63 -3.24 17.13
N LEU A 531 -1.74 -2.76 16.54
CA LEU A 531 -2.60 -1.79 17.23
C LEU A 531 -3.31 -2.42 18.43
N TYR A 532 -4.00 -3.55 18.24
CA TYR A 532 -4.72 -4.22 19.31
C TYR A 532 -3.76 -4.82 20.33
N ASN A 533 -2.67 -5.46 19.91
CA ASN A 533 -1.66 -5.97 20.84
C ASN A 533 -1.02 -4.87 21.70
N ILE A 534 -0.70 -3.70 21.13
CA ILE A 534 -0.19 -2.56 21.92
C ILE A 534 -1.25 -2.08 22.90
N ALA A 535 -2.49 -1.89 22.45
CA ALA A 535 -3.58 -1.48 23.34
C ALA A 535 -3.83 -2.50 24.47
N SER A 536 -3.90 -3.80 24.14
CA SER A 536 -4.09 -4.92 25.08
C SER A 536 -2.92 -5.09 26.06
N SER A 537 -1.69 -4.91 25.63
CA SER A 537 -0.53 -5.05 26.53
C SER A 537 -0.30 -3.84 27.44
N LYS A 538 -0.95 -2.70 27.15
CA LYS A 538 -0.71 -1.42 27.85
C LYS A 538 -1.90 -0.93 28.68
N TYR A 539 -3.12 -1.39 28.43
CA TYR A 539 -4.30 -0.88 29.16
C TYR A 539 -4.28 -1.20 30.66
N GLN A 540 -3.65 -2.31 31.08
CA GLN A 540 -3.52 -2.64 32.50
C GLN A 540 -2.57 -1.69 33.23
N SER A 541 -1.48 -1.25 32.59
CA SER A 541 -0.53 -0.29 33.17
C SER A 541 -1.06 1.14 33.28
N LEU A 542 -2.28 1.40 32.81
CA LEU A 542 -2.89 2.73 32.83
C LEU A 542 -3.32 3.13 34.25
N SER A 543 -3.58 2.16 35.14
CA SER A 543 -3.88 2.40 36.56
C SER A 543 -2.68 2.82 37.39
N ASP A 544 -1.46 2.63 36.87
CA ASP A 544 -0.21 2.84 37.62
C ASP A 544 0.37 4.25 37.41
N ILE A 545 -0.32 5.11 36.65
CA ILE A 545 0.12 6.45 36.31
C ILE A 545 -0.51 7.46 37.28
N SER A 546 0.34 8.18 38.01
CA SER A 546 -0.07 9.04 39.13
C SER A 546 -0.24 10.53 38.80
N SER A 547 0.17 10.99 37.61
CA SER A 547 0.07 12.42 37.20
C SER A 547 -0.29 12.61 35.73
N ASP A 548 -0.87 13.77 35.40
CA ASP A 548 -1.27 14.13 34.04
C ASP A 548 -0.07 14.28 33.09
N ASP A 549 1.06 14.81 33.58
CA ASP A 549 2.29 14.96 32.79
C ASP A 549 2.91 13.60 32.48
N ASP A 550 2.93 12.69 33.46
CA ASP A 550 3.38 11.30 33.27
C ASP A 550 2.49 10.57 32.27
N TYR A 551 1.19 10.85 32.30
CA TYR A 551 0.23 10.28 31.38
C TYR A 551 0.43 10.74 29.94
N ALA A 552 0.58 12.05 29.71
CA ALA A 552 0.83 12.62 28.39
C ALA A 552 2.13 12.08 27.78
N SER A 553 3.18 11.99 28.60
CA SER A 553 4.47 11.40 28.21
C SER A 553 4.33 9.90 27.88
N TRP A 554 3.62 9.16 28.72
CA TRP A 554 3.38 7.73 28.55
C TRP A 554 2.60 7.44 27.26
N ILE A 555 1.48 8.13 27.02
CA ILE A 555 0.66 7.89 25.82
C ILE A 555 1.43 8.27 24.56
N ASN A 556 2.22 9.35 24.59
CA ASN A 556 3.06 9.72 23.45
C ASN A 556 4.09 8.64 23.14
N ARG A 557 4.73 8.05 24.16
CA ARG A 557 5.66 6.91 23.99
C ARG A 557 4.97 5.69 23.40
N VAL A 558 3.78 5.34 23.90
CA VAL A 558 2.99 4.19 23.41
C VAL A 558 2.55 4.41 21.95
N SER A 559 2.03 5.59 21.62
CA SER A 559 1.62 5.93 20.25
C SER A 559 2.80 5.98 19.27
N ASN A 560 3.96 6.45 19.72
CA ASN A 560 5.18 6.43 18.90
C ASN A 560 5.63 5.00 18.57
N GLN A 561 5.42 4.02 19.44
CA GLN A 561 5.73 2.61 19.13
C GLN A 561 4.88 2.08 17.97
N ALA A 562 3.59 2.39 17.96
CA ALA A 562 2.70 2.00 16.85
C ALA A 562 3.14 2.66 15.54
N PHE A 563 3.44 3.96 15.56
CA PHE A 563 3.90 4.67 14.37
C PHE A 563 5.25 4.16 13.85
N VAL A 564 6.21 3.86 14.73
CA VAL A 564 7.50 3.26 14.32
C VAL A 564 7.30 1.90 13.65
N ARG A 565 6.38 1.07 14.15
CA ARG A 565 6.05 -0.21 13.51
C ARG A 565 5.41 -0.01 12.14
N LEU A 566 4.57 1.01 11.97
CA LEU A 566 4.04 1.38 10.66
C LEU A 566 5.14 1.81 9.69
N LEU A 567 6.07 2.67 10.13
CA LEU A 567 7.20 3.10 9.31
C LEU A 567 8.04 1.90 8.84
N HIS A 568 8.31 0.94 9.73
CA HIS A 568 8.99 -0.30 9.35
C HIS A 568 8.19 -1.09 8.32
N ALA A 569 6.89 -1.29 8.52
CA ALA A 569 6.03 -2.04 7.60
C ALA A 569 5.95 -1.39 6.21
N ILE A 570 5.87 -0.07 6.14
CA ILE A 570 5.91 0.67 4.87
C ILE A 570 7.28 0.48 4.22
N SER A 571 8.36 0.64 4.98
CA SER A 571 9.72 0.61 4.44
C SER A 571 10.19 -0.77 4.01
N SER A 572 9.59 -1.84 4.56
CA SER A 572 9.83 -3.22 4.13
C SER A 572 8.92 -3.66 2.99
N SER A 573 7.94 -2.84 2.62
CA SER A 573 7.01 -3.14 1.52
C SER A 573 7.58 -2.70 0.16
N GLN A 574 6.97 -3.21 -0.91
CA GLN A 574 7.28 -2.79 -2.27
C GLN A 574 6.18 -1.88 -2.84
N LEU A 575 6.59 -0.85 -3.57
CA LEU A 575 5.72 0.03 -4.35
C LEU A 575 6.38 0.28 -5.71
N ASN A 576 5.67 0.03 -6.81
CA ASN A 576 6.18 0.21 -8.18
C ASN A 576 7.54 -0.47 -8.44
N ASN A 577 7.70 -1.71 -7.97
CA ASN A 577 8.96 -2.49 -8.02
C ASN A 577 10.16 -1.86 -7.28
N GLN A 578 9.95 -0.83 -6.46
CA GLN A 578 10.96 -0.27 -5.57
C GLN A 578 10.83 -0.87 -4.17
N ASN A 579 11.97 -1.27 -3.59
CA ASN A 579 12.06 -1.85 -2.24
C ASN A 579 11.96 -0.81 -1.11
N ASN A 580 11.75 0.47 -1.43
CA ASN A 580 11.59 1.55 -0.48
C ASN A 580 10.51 2.54 -0.95
N PRO A 581 9.27 2.44 -0.47
CA PRO A 581 8.18 3.28 -0.95
C PRO A 581 8.38 4.79 -0.74
N TRP A 582 9.23 5.20 0.21
CA TRP A 582 9.53 6.61 0.45
C TRP A 582 10.31 7.25 -0.72
N THR A 583 11.06 6.46 -1.50
CA THR A 583 11.79 6.99 -2.66
C THR A 583 10.86 7.32 -3.83
N VAL A 584 9.69 6.69 -3.90
CA VAL A 584 8.68 6.96 -4.94
C VAL A 584 8.21 8.42 -4.85
N LEU A 585 7.93 8.91 -3.64
CA LEU A 585 7.55 10.32 -3.42
C LEU A 585 8.64 11.29 -3.90
N THR A 586 9.89 10.99 -3.58
CA THR A 586 11.03 11.82 -4.01
C THR A 586 11.31 11.72 -5.51
N GLY A 587 10.90 10.62 -6.16
CA GLY A 587 10.93 10.46 -7.61
C GLY A 587 9.94 11.39 -8.32
N GLY A 588 8.75 11.59 -7.74
CA GLY A 588 7.77 12.56 -8.25
C GLY A 588 8.32 13.99 -8.32
N PHE A 589 9.06 14.43 -7.30
CA PHE A 589 9.72 15.75 -7.32
C PHE A 589 10.82 15.86 -8.38
N LYS A 590 11.51 14.77 -8.70
CA LYS A 590 12.49 14.78 -9.79
C LYS A 590 11.83 15.05 -11.14
N SER A 591 10.65 14.48 -11.39
CA SER A 591 9.87 14.78 -12.59
C SER A 591 9.42 16.25 -12.63
N VAL A 592 9.07 16.84 -11.47
CA VAL A 592 8.78 18.28 -11.36
C VAL A 592 10.00 19.12 -11.75
N GLN A 593 11.17 18.77 -11.24
CA GLN A 593 12.44 19.44 -11.58
C GLN A 593 12.75 19.34 -13.08
N GLU A 594 12.55 18.18 -13.69
CA GLU A 594 12.79 17.96 -15.12
C GLU A 594 11.87 18.85 -15.98
N ILE A 595 10.59 18.98 -15.63
CA ILE A 595 9.66 19.89 -16.32
C ILE A 595 10.19 21.33 -16.26
N TYR A 596 10.57 21.76 -15.06
CA TYR A 596 11.10 23.10 -14.82
C TYR A 596 12.39 23.39 -15.60
N GLN A 597 13.28 22.41 -15.73
CA GLN A 597 14.49 22.53 -16.56
C GLN A 597 14.16 22.62 -18.05
N GLU A 598 13.15 21.89 -18.52
CA GLU A 598 12.71 21.96 -19.91
C GLU A 598 12.05 23.29 -20.25
N LEU A 599 11.27 23.89 -19.34
CA LEU A 599 10.72 25.25 -19.53
C LEU A 599 11.83 26.30 -19.72
N ALA A 600 12.95 26.15 -19.01
CA ALA A 600 14.10 27.04 -19.15
C ALA A 600 14.89 26.80 -20.46
N ARG A 601 14.75 25.63 -21.08
CA ARG A 601 15.45 25.25 -22.33
C ARG A 601 14.69 25.65 -23.59
N VAL A 602 13.36 25.53 -23.59
CA VAL A 602 12.52 25.87 -24.75
C VAL A 602 12.54 27.38 -24.96
N SER A 603 13.04 27.83 -26.12
CA SER A 603 13.26 29.26 -26.42
C SER A 603 12.01 30.11 -26.21
N GLY A 604 10.86 29.70 -26.77
CA GLY A 604 9.61 30.47 -26.63
C GLY A 604 9.14 30.63 -25.18
N THR A 605 9.23 29.57 -24.37
CA THR A 605 8.86 29.60 -22.95
C THR A 605 9.85 30.45 -22.15
N ARG A 606 11.15 30.27 -22.40
CA ARG A 606 12.21 31.05 -21.76
C ARG A 606 12.05 32.55 -22.05
N ASP A 607 11.79 32.91 -23.30
CA ASP A 607 11.60 34.31 -23.71
C ASP A 607 10.35 34.90 -23.05
N ALA A 608 9.27 34.12 -22.91
CA ALA A 608 8.07 34.54 -22.19
C ALA A 608 8.34 34.79 -20.69
N ILE A 609 9.12 33.92 -20.03
CA ILE A 609 9.53 34.10 -18.64
C ILE A 609 10.41 35.35 -18.48
N ILE A 610 11.39 35.55 -19.37
CA ILE A 610 12.26 36.75 -19.36
C ILE A 610 11.42 38.01 -19.57
N LYS A 611 10.49 37.99 -20.53
CA LYS A 611 9.58 39.11 -20.77
C LYS A 611 8.75 39.43 -19.53
N LYS A 612 8.16 38.42 -18.88
CA LYS A 612 7.41 38.58 -17.63
C LYS A 612 8.30 39.16 -16.52
N ALA A 613 9.53 38.68 -16.39
CA ALA A 613 10.48 39.24 -15.42
C ALA A 613 10.77 40.72 -15.67
N ASN A 614 10.97 41.12 -16.93
CA ASN A 614 11.17 42.52 -17.30
C ASN A 614 9.91 43.38 -17.06
N ASP A 615 8.73 42.85 -17.43
CA ASP A 615 7.44 43.54 -17.28
C ASP A 615 7.11 43.86 -15.80
N PHE A 616 7.55 43.00 -14.87
CA PHE A 616 7.28 43.12 -13.43
C PHE A 616 8.54 43.43 -12.60
N ASN A 617 9.63 43.87 -13.24
CA ASN A 617 10.89 44.26 -12.57
C ASN A 617 11.47 43.19 -11.62
N MET A 618 11.42 41.92 -12.03
CA MET A 618 11.97 40.79 -11.28
C MET A 618 13.41 40.49 -11.73
N ASP A 619 14.32 40.28 -10.77
CA ASP A 619 15.70 39.86 -11.04
C ASP A 619 15.75 38.34 -11.24
N LEU A 620 16.10 37.93 -12.46
CA LEU A 620 16.24 36.53 -12.89
C LEU A 620 17.25 35.74 -12.04
N LYS A 621 18.19 36.41 -11.36
CA LYS A 621 19.13 35.76 -10.44
C LYS A 621 18.42 34.97 -9.34
N TYR A 622 17.30 35.48 -8.81
CA TYR A 622 16.55 34.76 -7.77
C TYR A 622 15.84 33.53 -8.33
N LEU A 623 15.41 33.58 -9.59
CA LEU A 623 14.84 32.42 -10.28
C LEU A 623 15.89 31.32 -10.48
N ASP A 624 17.09 31.68 -10.95
CA ASP A 624 18.22 30.74 -11.09
C ASP A 624 18.59 30.10 -9.74
N GLN A 625 18.65 30.90 -8.67
CA GLN A 625 18.92 30.40 -7.33
C GLN A 625 17.84 29.43 -6.85
N LEU A 626 16.55 29.72 -7.10
CA LEU A 626 15.46 28.79 -6.75
C LEU A 626 15.61 27.44 -7.44
N TYR A 627 16.00 27.41 -8.71
CA TYR A 627 16.25 26.14 -9.42
C TYR A 627 17.39 25.33 -8.78
N ASP A 628 18.51 25.98 -8.44
CA ASP A 628 19.64 25.34 -7.77
C ASP A 628 19.27 24.82 -6.37
N TYR A 629 18.42 25.56 -5.66
CA TYR A 629 17.94 25.16 -4.34
C TYR A 629 16.92 24.02 -4.43
N LEU A 630 16.04 24.01 -5.43
CA LEU A 630 15.14 22.88 -5.69
C LEU A 630 15.93 21.59 -5.95
N ASP A 631 16.98 21.64 -6.77
CA ASP A 631 17.88 20.48 -7.00
C ASP A 631 18.48 19.98 -5.67
N THR A 632 18.96 20.92 -4.85
CA THR A 632 19.56 20.60 -3.56
C THR A 632 18.54 20.02 -2.57
N SER A 633 17.32 20.56 -2.51
CA SER A 633 16.27 20.10 -1.59
C SER A 633 15.76 18.71 -1.99
N ILE A 634 15.59 18.45 -3.29
CA ILE A 634 15.25 17.12 -3.83
C ILE A 634 16.33 16.11 -3.44
N LEU A 635 17.60 16.45 -3.61
CA LEU A 635 18.70 15.56 -3.25
C LEU A 635 18.71 15.25 -1.74
N LYS A 636 18.43 16.25 -0.88
CA LYS A 636 18.29 16.02 0.57
C LYS A 636 17.13 15.09 0.89
N ALA A 637 15.96 15.31 0.28
CA ALA A 637 14.78 14.46 0.47
C ALA A 637 15.05 13.02 0.00
N GLN A 638 15.67 12.84 -1.16
CA GLN A 638 16.09 11.53 -1.69
C GLN A 638 17.11 10.84 -0.78
N THR A 639 18.09 11.59 -0.27
CA THR A 639 19.10 11.05 0.64
C THR A 639 18.45 10.57 1.93
N SER A 640 17.57 11.37 2.52
CA SER A 640 16.81 10.99 3.71
C SER A 640 15.95 9.74 3.45
N ALA A 641 15.19 9.70 2.34
CA ALA A 641 14.38 8.55 1.96
C ALA A 641 15.22 7.25 1.90
N ASN A 642 16.40 7.30 1.29
CA ASN A 642 17.31 6.15 1.17
C ASN A 642 17.98 5.72 2.48
N GLN A 643 17.94 6.55 3.51
CA GLN A 643 18.61 6.30 4.79
C GLN A 643 17.72 5.66 5.85
N ILE A 644 16.43 5.44 5.58
CA ILE A 644 15.51 4.85 6.57
C ILE A 644 16.03 3.54 7.19
N GLY A 645 16.56 2.63 6.37
CA GLY A 645 17.10 1.35 6.84
C GLY A 645 18.36 1.47 7.71
N LYS A 646 18.96 2.67 7.80
CA LYS A 646 20.14 2.99 8.60
C LYS A 646 19.82 3.94 9.76
N ALA A 647 18.58 4.42 9.86
CA ALA A 647 18.19 5.37 10.89
C ALA A 647 18.11 4.68 12.26
N LEU A 648 18.89 5.18 13.23
CA LEU A 648 18.82 4.71 14.62
C LEU A 648 17.54 5.17 15.31
N ASN A 649 16.98 6.32 14.91
CA ASN A 649 15.73 6.87 15.40
C ASN A 649 14.79 7.16 14.23
N LEU A 650 13.82 6.28 14.02
CA LEU A 650 12.84 6.39 12.94
C LEU A 650 11.88 7.58 13.07
N LEU A 651 11.62 8.06 14.30
CA LEU A 651 10.76 9.23 14.52
C LEU A 651 11.46 10.50 14.04
N SER A 652 12.71 10.69 14.48
CA SER A 652 13.55 11.81 14.03
C SER A 652 13.74 11.77 12.53
N TRP A 653 14.04 10.58 11.98
CA TRP A 653 14.16 10.41 10.54
C TRP A 653 12.88 10.84 9.79
N TYR A 654 11.69 10.50 10.30
CA TYR A 654 10.43 10.87 9.65
C TYR A 654 10.21 12.38 9.68
N ASP A 655 10.51 13.02 10.81
CA ASP A 655 10.42 14.46 10.95
C ASP A 655 11.41 15.16 9.99
N ASP A 656 12.67 14.72 9.95
CA ASP A 656 13.68 15.23 9.01
C ASP A 656 13.29 15.00 7.54
N PHE A 657 12.76 13.82 7.22
CA PHE A 657 12.27 13.50 5.87
C PHE A 657 11.13 14.44 5.47
N THR A 658 10.18 14.65 6.37
CA THR A 658 9.01 15.50 6.13
C THR A 658 9.42 16.97 5.98
N ASP A 659 10.40 17.43 6.75
CA ASP A 659 10.97 18.78 6.61
C ASP A 659 11.67 18.97 5.26
N HIS A 660 12.41 17.97 4.77
CA HIS A 660 12.99 18.02 3.42
C HIS A 660 11.94 18.01 2.31
N VAL A 661 10.85 17.26 2.49
CA VAL A 661 9.69 17.27 1.58
C VAL A 661 9.03 18.64 1.58
N LYS A 662 8.87 19.26 2.76
CA LYS A 662 8.33 20.61 2.91
C LYS A 662 9.16 21.64 2.16
N ASP A 663 10.47 21.64 2.42
CA ASP A 663 11.40 22.53 1.75
C ASP A 663 11.32 22.38 0.22
N THR A 664 11.27 21.14 -0.27
CA THR A 664 11.15 20.86 -1.72
C THR A 664 9.83 21.35 -2.30
N SER A 665 8.71 21.15 -1.60
CA SER A 665 7.39 21.58 -2.05
C SER A 665 7.27 23.10 -2.10
N GLU A 666 7.84 23.80 -1.13
CA GLU A 666 7.87 25.27 -1.10
C GLU A 666 8.66 25.83 -2.30
N HIS A 667 9.86 25.31 -2.59
CA HIS A 667 10.62 25.71 -3.78
C HIS A 667 9.86 25.45 -5.08
N SER A 668 9.26 24.28 -5.21
CA SER A 668 8.44 23.91 -6.38
C SER A 668 7.25 24.85 -6.56
N ALA A 669 6.55 25.20 -5.48
CA ALA A 669 5.39 26.09 -5.53
C ALA A 669 5.77 27.53 -5.91
N LEU A 670 6.91 28.03 -5.42
CA LEU A 670 7.45 29.34 -5.81
C LEU A 670 7.80 29.36 -7.30
N LEU A 671 8.54 28.36 -7.77
CA LEU A 671 8.91 28.23 -9.18
C LEU A 671 7.69 28.14 -10.09
N LYS A 672 6.62 27.45 -9.66
CA LYS A 672 5.39 27.34 -10.43
C LYS A 672 4.83 28.70 -10.84
N VAL A 673 4.70 29.62 -9.89
CA VAL A 673 4.10 30.95 -10.15
C VAL A 673 5.05 31.84 -10.95
N LEU A 674 6.35 31.77 -10.66
CA LEU A 674 7.36 32.59 -11.32
C LEU A 674 7.60 32.16 -12.78
N THR A 675 7.42 30.86 -13.08
CA THR A 675 7.65 30.29 -14.42
C THR A 675 6.38 30.13 -15.26
N ASP A 676 5.21 30.44 -14.69
CA ASP A 676 3.95 30.49 -15.41
C ASP A 676 4.01 31.54 -16.54
N THR A 677 3.77 31.10 -17.78
CA THR A 677 3.86 31.93 -18.99
C THR A 677 2.53 32.56 -19.40
N SER A 678 1.46 32.32 -18.64
CA SER A 678 0.16 32.95 -18.83
C SER A 678 0.28 34.48 -18.83
N ASP A 679 -0.45 35.16 -19.72
CA ASP A 679 -0.56 36.62 -19.64
C ASP A 679 -1.45 37.00 -18.44
N ILE A 680 -0.89 37.80 -17.54
CA ILE A 680 -1.54 38.21 -16.30
C ILE A 680 -1.65 39.74 -16.18
N LYS A 681 -1.22 40.52 -17.18
CA LYS A 681 -1.13 42.00 -17.06
C LYS A 681 -2.46 42.66 -16.70
N ASN A 682 -3.57 42.05 -17.11
CA ASN A 682 -4.93 42.56 -16.89
C ASN A 682 -5.64 41.87 -15.71
N ASP A 683 -4.95 41.02 -14.95
CA ASP A 683 -5.51 40.25 -13.83
C ASP A 683 -4.84 40.68 -12.52
N GLU A 684 -5.48 41.62 -11.81
CA GLU A 684 -4.93 42.24 -10.61
C GLU A 684 -4.63 41.22 -9.49
N GLU A 685 -5.45 40.17 -9.36
CA GLU A 685 -5.21 39.11 -8.37
C GLU A 685 -3.96 38.30 -8.72
N LYS A 686 -3.78 37.93 -10.00
CA LYS A 686 -2.58 37.21 -10.44
C LYS A 686 -1.32 38.05 -10.34
N VAL A 687 -1.39 39.36 -10.60
CA VAL A 687 -0.26 40.28 -10.41
C VAL A 687 0.13 40.36 -8.93
N LYS A 688 -0.83 40.58 -8.02
CA LYS A 688 -0.57 40.57 -6.58
C LYS A 688 0.03 39.25 -6.10
N LYS A 689 -0.48 38.13 -6.61
CA LYS A 689 0.05 36.80 -6.30
C LYS A 689 1.48 36.63 -6.80
N LEU A 690 1.81 37.13 -7.99
CA LEU A 690 3.17 37.10 -8.54
C LEU A 690 4.13 37.89 -7.64
N GLU A 691 3.80 39.14 -7.30
CA GLU A 691 4.64 40.01 -6.47
C GLU A 691 4.89 39.42 -5.07
N GLN A 692 3.84 38.89 -4.44
CA GLN A 692 3.97 38.21 -3.14
C GLN A 692 4.85 36.96 -3.24
N THR A 693 4.67 36.17 -4.31
CA THR A 693 5.48 34.97 -4.55
C THR A 693 6.95 35.33 -4.77
N TYR A 694 7.23 36.40 -5.51
CA TYR A 694 8.59 36.88 -5.73
C TYR A 694 9.26 37.35 -4.43
N HIS A 695 8.57 38.10 -3.58
CA HIS A 695 9.10 38.46 -2.25
C HIS A 695 9.33 37.24 -1.35
N ASN A 696 8.39 36.28 -1.36
CA ASN A 696 8.54 35.04 -0.60
C ASN A 696 9.73 34.20 -1.11
N ALA A 697 9.99 34.21 -2.42
CA ALA A 697 11.16 33.57 -2.99
C ALA A 697 12.47 34.18 -2.47
N ILE A 698 12.59 35.51 -2.46
CA ILE A 698 13.77 36.19 -1.93
C ILE A 698 13.97 35.82 -0.45
N LYS A 699 12.91 35.93 0.36
CA LYS A 699 12.97 35.58 1.78
C LYS A 699 13.39 34.12 2.00
N LYS A 700 12.82 33.19 1.24
CA LYS A 700 13.16 31.76 1.32
C LYS A 700 14.62 31.50 0.95
N LEU A 701 15.13 32.19 -0.08
CA LEU A 701 16.55 32.11 -0.47
C LEU A 701 17.48 32.67 0.60
N GLU A 702 17.10 33.75 1.28
CA GLU A 702 17.85 34.30 2.42
C GLU A 702 17.87 33.34 3.61
N GLU A 703 16.72 32.74 3.95
CA GLU A 703 16.62 31.71 4.99
C GLU A 703 17.54 30.52 4.67
N ASN A 704 17.49 30.01 3.44
CA ASN A 704 18.34 28.90 3.01
C ASN A 704 19.85 29.24 3.03
N ASN A 705 20.21 30.48 2.69
CA ASN A 705 21.60 30.94 2.77
C ASN A 705 22.09 30.99 4.22
N ARG A 706 21.25 31.41 5.16
CA ARG A 706 21.54 31.35 6.61
C ARG A 706 21.65 29.91 7.10
N GLU A 707 20.76 29.03 6.67
CA GLU A 707 20.77 27.60 7.02
C GLU A 707 22.06 26.91 6.58
N LYS A 708 22.53 27.17 5.35
CA LYS A 708 23.80 26.62 4.84
C LYS A 708 25.01 27.02 5.69
N LYS A 709 24.94 28.13 6.43
CA LYS A 709 26.02 28.63 7.28
C LYS A 709 25.96 28.09 8.71
N LYS A 710 24.84 27.52 9.16
CA LYS A 710 24.71 26.94 10.52
C LYS A 710 25.78 25.89 10.83
N PRO A 711 26.11 24.91 9.95
CA PRO A 711 27.18 23.95 10.22
C PRO A 711 28.55 24.61 10.39
N LEU A 712 28.83 25.68 9.63
CA LEU A 712 30.06 26.46 9.77
C LEU A 712 30.13 27.10 11.15
N ILE A 713 29.03 27.67 11.64
CA ILE A 713 28.95 28.27 12.98
C ILE A 713 29.17 27.19 14.06
N ILE A 714 28.50 26.04 13.95
CA ILE A 714 28.61 24.93 14.92
C ILE A 714 30.05 24.39 14.98
N VAL A 715 30.64 24.07 13.83
CA VAL A 715 32.01 23.56 13.73
C VAL A 715 33.01 24.59 14.25
N SER A 716 32.84 25.87 13.90
CA SER A 716 33.69 26.96 14.41
C SER A 716 33.59 27.09 15.93
N SER A 717 32.37 26.98 16.48
CA SER A 717 32.13 27.04 17.92
C SER A 717 32.77 25.86 18.65
N LEU A 718 32.66 24.64 18.10
CA LEU A 718 33.32 23.45 18.62
C LEU A 718 34.85 23.58 18.63
N PHE A 719 35.44 24.07 17.54
CA PHE A 719 36.89 24.26 17.49
C PHE A 719 37.39 25.33 18.46
N ILE A 720 36.62 26.40 18.71
CA ILE A 720 36.93 27.40 19.76
C ILE A 720 36.93 26.74 21.14
N VAL A 721 35.92 25.91 21.45
CA VAL A 721 35.85 25.22 22.76
C VAL A 721 37.02 24.25 22.91
N ILE A 722 37.31 23.45 21.89
CA ILE A 722 38.42 22.48 21.90
C ILE A 722 39.76 23.20 22.02
N SER A 723 39.98 24.29 21.30
CA SER A 723 41.24 25.05 21.38
C SER A 723 41.44 25.67 22.76
N LEU A 724 40.36 26.19 23.37
CA LEU A 724 40.38 26.72 24.73
C LEU A 724 40.74 25.64 25.75
N LEU A 725 40.11 24.45 25.65
CA LEU A 725 40.44 23.30 26.50
C LEU A 725 41.90 22.85 26.33
N PHE A 726 42.42 22.88 25.10
CA PHE A 726 43.81 22.54 24.81
C PHE A 726 44.79 23.55 25.42
N ILE A 727 44.46 24.85 25.40
CA ILE A 727 45.26 25.91 26.06
C ILE A 727 45.27 25.69 27.57
N ILE A 728 44.11 25.43 28.18
CA ILE A 728 43.99 25.18 29.62
C ILE A 728 44.80 23.93 30.03
N ALA A 729 44.63 22.82 29.32
CA ALA A 729 45.35 21.58 29.60
C ALA A 729 46.87 21.74 29.48
N ASN A 730 47.35 22.41 28.42
CA ASN A 730 48.79 22.69 28.27
C ASN A 730 49.32 23.63 29.33
N THR A 731 48.54 24.62 29.75
CA THR A 731 48.91 25.54 30.82
C THR A 731 49.06 24.79 32.15
N LEU A 732 48.14 23.88 32.45
CA LEU A 732 48.23 23.01 33.62
C LEU A 732 49.46 22.09 33.57
N ILE A 733 49.70 21.42 32.43
CA ILE A 733 50.88 20.56 32.24
C ILE A 733 52.18 21.36 32.41
N PHE A 734 52.22 22.58 31.85
CA PHE A 734 53.35 23.49 31.98
C PHE A 734 53.60 23.88 33.43
N LEU A 735 52.56 24.31 34.16
CA LEU A 735 52.65 24.67 35.59
C LEU A 735 53.11 23.49 36.46
N ILE A 736 52.62 22.27 36.18
CA ILE A 736 53.02 21.05 36.91
C ILE A 736 54.47 20.69 36.59
N LYS A 737 54.89 20.68 35.32
CA LYS A 737 56.24 20.29 34.92
C LYS A 737 57.30 21.32 35.29
N THR A 738 57.00 22.62 35.19
CA THR A 738 57.94 23.68 35.60
C THR A 738 58.16 23.73 37.11
N LYS A 739 57.15 23.41 37.93
CA LYS A 739 57.34 23.21 39.37
C LYS A 739 58.22 22.00 39.73
N ARG A 740 58.28 20.97 38.86
CA ARG A 740 58.89 19.67 39.19
C ARG A 740 60.23 19.41 38.49
N SER A 741 60.57 20.14 37.43
CA SER A 741 61.80 19.97 36.67
C SER A 741 62.14 21.22 35.85
N ASN A 742 63.39 21.70 35.94
CA ASN A 742 63.93 22.81 35.13
C ASN A 742 64.20 22.40 33.66
N ASN A 743 63.31 21.59 33.08
CA ASN A 743 63.47 21.00 31.77
C ASN A 743 63.11 22.00 30.66
N LYS A 744 64.13 22.49 29.93
CA LYS A 744 63.98 23.42 28.80
C LYS A 744 63.03 22.90 27.71
N ASN A 745 62.90 21.58 27.54
CA ASN A 745 62.02 20.99 26.55
C ASN A 745 60.53 21.19 26.88
N ALA A 746 60.16 21.32 28.16
CA ALA A 746 58.77 21.58 28.56
C ALA A 746 58.31 22.99 28.18
N LYS A 747 59.22 23.99 28.21
CA LYS A 747 58.95 25.35 27.73
C LYS A 747 58.73 25.37 26.22
N LEU A 748 59.58 24.66 25.46
CA LEU A 748 59.46 24.59 24.01
C LEU A 748 58.16 23.91 23.56
N THR A 749 57.80 22.77 24.16
CA THR A 749 56.54 22.06 23.87
C THR A 749 55.32 22.92 24.22
N PHE A 750 55.36 23.66 25.33
CA PHE A 750 54.27 24.58 25.70
C PHE A 750 54.11 25.71 24.69
N ILE A 751 55.20 26.34 24.25
CA ILE A 751 55.17 27.40 23.24
C ILE A 751 54.59 26.86 21.92
N ILE A 752 55.12 25.74 21.41
CA ILE A 752 54.65 25.15 20.15
C ILE A 752 53.15 24.80 20.24
N SER A 753 52.72 24.18 21.33
CA SER A 753 51.32 23.78 21.49
C SER A 753 50.38 24.98 21.66
N THR A 754 50.82 26.02 22.37
CA THR A 754 50.06 27.27 22.51
C THR A 754 49.92 27.97 21.16
N THR A 755 51.01 28.07 20.37
CA THR A 755 50.97 28.67 19.03
C THR A 755 50.00 27.93 18.10
N ILE A 756 50.03 26.59 18.08
CA ILE A 756 49.07 25.80 17.30
C ILE A 756 47.63 26.08 17.75
N SER A 757 47.37 26.10 19.05
CA SER A 757 46.02 26.35 19.56
C SER A 757 45.54 27.78 19.27
N THR A 758 46.43 28.78 19.31
CA THR A 758 46.12 30.16 18.93
C THR A 758 45.78 30.25 17.44
N ILE A 759 46.52 29.58 16.55
CA ILE A 759 46.21 29.54 15.11
C ILE A 759 44.83 28.90 14.85
N ILE A 760 44.52 27.79 15.52
CA ILE A 760 43.21 27.13 15.42
C ILE A 760 42.11 28.08 15.92
N THR A 761 42.34 28.78 17.03
CA THR A 761 41.38 29.74 17.60
C THR A 761 41.11 30.90 16.66
N ILE A 762 42.15 31.53 16.10
CA ILE A 762 42.02 32.62 15.13
C ILE A 762 41.27 32.15 13.88
N SER A 763 41.65 30.98 13.34
CA SER A 763 40.98 30.40 12.17
C SER A 763 39.50 30.13 12.45
N SER A 764 39.17 29.64 13.65
CA SER A 764 37.79 29.37 14.07
C SER A 764 36.98 30.66 14.26
N ILE A 765 37.60 31.73 14.79
CA ILE A 765 36.95 33.06 14.89
C ILE A 765 36.67 33.62 13.50
N ILE A 766 37.60 33.50 12.55
CA ILE A 766 37.39 33.94 11.17
C ILE A 766 36.22 33.17 10.53
N LEU A 767 36.18 31.84 10.68
CA LEU A 767 35.07 31.02 10.18
C LEU A 767 33.74 31.38 10.86
N LEU A 768 33.75 31.69 12.16
CA LEU A 768 32.57 32.15 12.90
C LEU A 768 32.07 33.50 12.37
N ILE A 769 32.96 34.47 12.13
CA ILE A 769 32.61 35.78 11.56
C ILE A 769 32.02 35.61 10.16
N ILE A 770 32.62 34.76 9.31
CA ILE A 770 32.09 34.44 7.97
C ILE A 770 30.70 33.79 8.07
N GLY A 771 30.49 32.93 9.07
CA GLY A 771 29.20 32.31 9.36
C GLY A 771 28.13 33.29 9.82
N LEU A 772 28.49 34.32 10.60
CA LEU A 772 27.58 35.32 11.17
C LEU A 772 27.26 36.50 10.23
N LYS A 773 28.16 36.86 9.31
CA LYS A 773 28.05 38.08 8.47
C LYS A 773 27.10 37.98 7.27
N GLY A 774 26.34 36.91 7.12
CA GLY A 774 25.20 36.91 6.21
C GLY A 774 24.36 35.68 6.37
#